data_AF-A0A9P8E548-F1
#
_entry.id   AF-A0A9P8E548-F1
#
_cell.length_a   1.000
_cell.length_b   1.000
_cell.length_c   1.000
_cell.angle_alpha   90.00
_cell.angle_beta   90.00
_cell.angle_gamma   90.00
#
_symmetry.space_group_name_H-M   'P 1'
#
loop_
_entity.id
_entity.type
_entity.pdbx_description
1 polymer ?
#
loop_
_entity_poly.entity_id
_entity_poly.type
_entity_poly.pdbx_seq_one_letter_code
_entity_poly.pdbx_strand_id
1 'polypeptide(L)'
;LKIVYLSEKGGLHNKDTGKLIEAINLDEEYDRYMNMPWVIHGTRSKIRDIKDLLDHLPRSSSVAIIHPESLERELFTHTGAGTLIRRGTKLHKASSLSEFSDVNKLKQVLVRDREGLDAEAVVDRYLDSLKGKTFAAYHDEGMEALAVVLPPDSSSPNGLAHLATLTMTRAAWLSNIADNVFQNLKNDYPKLVWTVKQDDENLTWFSEKADGSIARQGEVLFWYGIETPEEVRELMAEFIQHGRQMFGDNNLESQLHRAASGALRIKDVAQKLQQHRESLGQQTRAFSTSSFSSRNMQRVRSTFGTPTRRGYATTTNPNPPLGIKNQDKDYPSKVALIGARGYTGQALIDLLNRHPNMDLRHVSSRELNGKKLAGYTKREITYENLSPDDVRRMADAGEIDCWVMALPNGVCKPFVDAIEASSHKESVIVDLSADYRFDSSWTYGLPELVKRSKIAGATRIANPGCYATAAQLGIAPLVPYLAAAPANPTVFGVSGYSGAGTKPSPKNDVENLTNNLIPYSLTDHIHEREISAQLGREIGFIPHVAVWFAGIHHTISIPLAETMASRDIRQLYQDRYNGEKLVKVIGESPLVKNISGKHGVEIGGFAVHSGGKRVVINATIDNLLKGAATQCLQNMNLALGYAEYEGIPLA
;
A
#
# COMPACT_ATOMS: atom_id res chain seq x y z
N LEU A 1 -7.82 8.72 21.31
CA LEU A 1 -7.73 10.20 21.49
C LEU A 1 -6.40 10.53 22.15
N LYS A 2 -5.65 11.51 21.67
CA LYS A 2 -4.36 11.90 22.27
C LYS A 2 -4.52 13.23 23.00
N ILE A 3 -4.35 13.22 24.31
CA ILE A 3 -4.46 14.40 25.18
C ILE A 3 -3.04 14.87 25.47
N VAL A 4 -2.78 16.16 25.27
CA VAL A 4 -1.44 16.74 25.48
C VAL A 4 -1.45 17.58 26.75
N TYR A 5 -0.59 17.21 27.70
CA TYR A 5 -0.35 17.94 28.94
C TYR A 5 1.00 18.67 28.85
N LEU A 6 0.96 20.00 28.78
CA LEU A 6 2.16 20.82 28.66
C LEU A 6 2.82 21.01 30.03
N SER A 7 4.12 20.73 30.12
CA SER A 7 4.91 20.88 31.33
C SER A 7 6.34 21.34 31.01
N GLU A 8 6.85 22.30 31.78
CA GLU A 8 8.24 22.79 31.66
C GLU A 8 9.30 21.70 31.84
N LYS A 9 8.97 20.56 32.48
CA LYS A 9 9.91 19.43 32.64
C LYS A 9 9.97 18.51 31.43
N GLY A 10 9.10 18.68 30.44
CA GLY A 10 9.07 17.86 29.23
C GLY A 10 8.62 16.42 29.41
N GLY A 11 8.30 15.98 30.63
CA GLY A 11 7.93 14.59 30.93
C GLY A 11 8.07 14.24 32.41
N LEU A 12 7.88 12.96 32.72
CA LEU A 12 8.19 12.35 34.01
C LEU A 12 9.60 11.78 33.95
N HIS A 13 10.40 12.08 34.97
CA HIS A 13 11.77 11.61 35.08
C HIS A 13 11.90 10.69 36.29
N ASN A 14 12.59 9.57 36.10
CA ASN A 14 12.94 8.69 37.20
C ASN A 14 13.99 9.40 38.05
N LYS A 15 13.71 9.62 39.34
CA LYS A 15 14.61 10.40 40.21
C LYS A 15 15.90 9.66 40.60
N ASP A 16 15.90 8.33 40.52
CA ASP A 16 17.07 7.53 40.88
C ASP A 16 18.09 7.52 39.73
N THR A 17 17.60 7.51 38.47
CA THR A 17 18.45 7.43 37.27
C THR A 17 18.60 8.77 36.53
N GLY A 18 17.75 9.76 36.82
CA GLY A 18 17.67 11.02 36.10
C GLY A 18 17.14 10.92 34.67
N LYS A 19 16.77 9.71 34.22
CA LYS A 19 16.32 9.47 32.84
C LYS A 19 14.82 9.78 32.68
N LEU A 20 14.47 10.26 31.48
CA LEU A 20 13.09 10.44 31.05
C LEU A 20 12.40 9.07 31.01
N ILE A 21 11.17 9.02 31.52
CA ILE A 21 10.28 7.87 31.37
C ILE A 21 9.52 8.09 30.08
N GLU A 22 9.86 7.35 29.04
CA GLU A 22 9.29 7.56 27.70
C GLU A 22 7.82 7.14 27.63
N ALA A 23 7.45 6.06 28.33
CA ALA A 23 6.08 5.57 28.37
C ALA A 23 5.70 4.94 29.72
N ILE A 24 4.41 4.97 30.05
CA ILE A 24 3.81 4.25 31.18
C ILE A 24 2.54 3.55 30.70
N ASN A 25 2.46 2.24 30.92
CA ASN A 25 1.27 1.43 30.71
C ASN A 25 0.53 1.22 32.05
N LEU A 26 -0.63 1.86 32.21
CA LEU A 26 -1.34 1.88 33.49
C LEU A 26 -1.94 0.54 33.89
N ASP A 27 -2.40 -0.30 32.95
CA ASP A 27 -2.99 -1.60 33.32
C ASP A 27 -1.92 -2.57 33.90
N GLU A 28 -0.63 -2.35 33.61
CA GLU A 28 0.48 -3.20 34.08
C GLU A 28 1.35 -2.54 35.16
N GLU A 29 1.67 -1.25 35.00
CA GLU A 29 2.74 -0.60 35.76
C GLU A 29 2.24 0.36 36.83
N TYR A 30 0.94 0.63 36.89
CA TYR A 30 0.38 1.64 37.81
C TYR A 30 0.77 1.36 39.26
N ASP A 31 0.50 0.15 39.76
CA ASP A 31 0.79 -0.22 41.15
C ASP A 31 2.29 -0.18 41.45
N ARG A 32 3.12 -0.59 40.46
CA ARG A 32 4.58 -0.51 40.56
C ARG A 32 5.03 0.93 40.78
N TYR A 33 4.58 1.86 39.94
CA TYR A 33 4.91 3.28 40.08
C TYR A 33 4.34 3.90 41.36
N MET A 34 3.13 3.53 41.79
CA MET A 34 2.54 4.04 43.03
C MET A 34 3.36 3.66 44.28
N ASN A 35 4.01 2.51 44.24
CA ASN A 35 4.84 1.97 45.32
C ASN A 35 6.32 2.41 45.27
N MET A 36 6.77 3.11 44.22
CA MET A 36 8.14 3.59 44.12
C MET A 36 8.42 4.73 45.13
N PRO A 37 9.55 4.70 45.87
CA PRO A 37 9.86 5.69 46.91
C PRO A 37 9.92 7.15 46.43
N TRP A 38 10.26 7.37 45.16
CA TRP A 38 10.41 8.70 44.57
C TRP A 38 9.14 9.25 43.90
N VAL A 39 8.10 8.41 43.73
CA VAL A 39 6.79 8.80 43.19
C VAL A 39 5.95 9.38 44.33
N ILE A 40 6.28 10.61 44.72
CA ILE A 40 5.68 11.33 45.83
C ILE A 40 4.91 12.57 45.38
N HIS A 41 3.94 13.00 46.18
CA HIS A 41 3.15 14.22 46.00
C HIS A 41 2.69 14.44 44.53
N GLY A 42 3.27 15.43 43.84
CA GLY A 42 2.86 15.87 42.51
C GLY A 42 3.00 14.80 41.41
N THR A 43 4.04 13.96 41.44
CA THR A 43 4.19 12.88 40.44
C THR A 43 3.13 11.80 40.65
N ARG A 44 2.83 11.49 41.92
CA ARG A 44 1.79 10.53 42.30
C ARG A 44 0.40 11.03 41.90
N SER A 45 0.10 12.31 42.15
CA SER A 45 -1.18 12.92 41.71
C SER A 45 -1.31 12.84 40.19
N LYS A 46 -0.29 13.27 39.44
CA LYS A 46 -0.33 13.25 37.97
C LYS A 46 -0.65 11.87 37.39
N ILE A 47 0.03 10.81 37.85
CA ILE A 47 -0.24 9.45 37.35
C ILE A 47 -1.65 8.99 37.73
N ARG A 48 -2.12 9.28 38.93
CA ARG A 48 -3.48 8.95 39.38
C ARG A 48 -4.55 9.70 38.59
N ASP A 49 -4.42 11.01 38.44
CA ASP A 49 -5.38 11.85 37.73
C ASP A 49 -5.46 11.46 36.25
N ILE A 50 -4.32 11.10 35.64
CA ILE A 50 -4.26 10.58 34.27
C ILE A 50 -4.89 9.20 34.17
N LYS A 51 -4.72 8.33 35.17
CA LYS A 51 -5.41 7.03 35.20
C LYS A 51 -6.92 7.21 35.28
N ASP A 52 -7.40 7.99 36.23
CA ASP A 52 -8.84 8.26 36.39
C ASP A 52 -9.42 8.86 35.11
N LEU A 53 -8.72 9.78 34.46
CA LEU A 53 -9.12 10.32 33.16
C LEU A 53 -9.22 9.23 32.07
N LEU A 54 -8.20 8.40 31.93
CA LEU A 54 -8.15 7.38 30.89
C LEU A 54 -9.11 6.21 31.14
N ASP A 55 -9.49 5.94 32.39
CA ASP A 55 -10.48 4.90 32.74
C ASP A 55 -11.87 5.20 32.14
N HIS A 56 -12.20 6.48 31.93
CA HIS A 56 -13.47 6.94 31.35
C HIS A 56 -13.39 7.20 29.84
N LEU A 57 -12.23 7.03 29.21
CA LEU A 57 -12.01 7.24 27.79
C LEU A 57 -11.83 5.91 27.04
N PRO A 58 -12.02 5.89 25.70
CA PRO A 58 -11.70 4.71 24.89
C PRO A 58 -10.27 4.23 25.15
N ARG A 59 -10.03 2.91 25.21
CA ARG A 59 -8.70 2.31 25.47
C ARG A 59 -7.61 2.75 24.48
N SER A 60 -7.99 3.19 23.28
CA SER A 60 -7.11 3.81 22.29
C SER A 60 -6.69 5.25 22.64
N SER A 61 -7.00 5.73 23.84
CA SER A 61 -6.65 7.07 24.31
C SER A 61 -5.35 7.07 25.11
N SER A 62 -4.64 8.19 25.03
CA SER A 62 -3.36 8.38 25.70
C SER A 62 -3.19 9.82 26.15
N VAL A 63 -2.34 10.03 27.15
CA VAL A 63 -1.90 11.35 27.61
C VAL A 63 -0.40 11.48 27.36
N ALA A 64 0.02 12.52 26.64
CA ALA A 64 1.42 12.86 26.45
C ALA A 64 1.80 14.06 27.31
N ILE A 65 2.80 13.90 28.19
CA ILE A 65 3.37 14.99 28.98
C ILE A 65 4.61 15.50 28.26
N ILE A 66 4.56 16.71 27.71
CA ILE A 66 5.62 17.27 26.85
C ILE A 66 5.98 18.71 27.22
N HIS A 67 7.11 19.19 26.70
CA HIS A 67 7.49 20.60 26.79
C HIS A 67 6.71 21.44 25.76
N PRO A 68 6.32 22.70 26.05
CA PRO A 68 5.65 23.56 25.08
C PRO A 68 6.36 23.69 23.73
N GLU A 69 7.69 23.82 23.73
CA GLU A 69 8.51 23.90 22.50
C GLU A 69 8.50 22.59 21.70
N SER A 70 8.16 21.48 22.34
CA SER A 70 8.08 20.17 21.71
C SER A 70 6.67 19.83 21.20
N LEU A 71 5.72 20.78 21.26
CA LEU A 71 4.34 20.55 20.84
C LEU A 71 4.25 20.22 19.35
N GLU A 72 4.96 20.96 18.50
CA GLU A 72 5.02 20.68 17.07
C GLU A 72 5.60 19.29 16.78
N ARG A 73 6.63 18.87 17.51
CA ARG A 73 7.18 17.52 17.42
C ARG A 73 6.15 16.45 17.82
N GLU A 74 5.44 16.64 18.94
CA GLU A 74 4.43 15.68 19.42
C GLU A 74 3.17 15.58 18.52
N LEU A 75 2.83 16.67 17.83
CA LEU A 75 1.66 16.76 16.94
C LEU A 75 1.95 16.27 15.52
N PHE A 76 3.18 16.47 15.02
CA PHE A 76 3.50 16.26 13.60
C PHE A 76 4.59 15.21 13.35
N THR A 77 5.18 14.62 14.40
CA THR A 77 6.17 13.53 14.26
C THR A 77 5.73 12.28 15.01
N HIS A 78 6.19 11.12 14.55
CA HIS A 78 5.92 9.83 15.19
C HIS A 78 6.80 9.58 16.43
N THR A 79 7.88 10.34 16.59
CA THR A 79 8.78 10.27 17.75
C THR A 79 8.19 11.06 18.92
N GLY A 80 7.80 10.35 19.98
CA GLY A 80 7.27 10.94 21.20
C GLY A 80 8.26 11.94 21.81
N ALA A 81 7.76 13.10 22.22
CA ALA A 81 8.58 14.23 22.64
C ALA A 81 8.69 14.38 24.17
N GLY A 82 8.13 13.42 24.93
CA GLY A 82 8.05 13.42 26.39
C GLY A 82 7.54 12.08 26.93
N THR A 83 6.78 12.09 28.01
CA THR A 83 6.23 10.85 28.61
C THR A 83 4.84 10.54 28.09
N LEU A 84 4.67 9.39 27.45
CA LEU A 84 3.38 8.88 26.98
C LEU A 84 2.74 7.93 28.00
N ILE A 85 1.61 8.31 28.57
CA ILE A 85 0.84 7.49 29.52
C ILE A 85 -0.42 6.96 28.83
N ARG A 86 -0.64 5.66 28.90
CA ARG A 86 -1.76 4.96 28.26
C ARG A 86 -2.27 3.84 29.16
N ARG A 87 -3.52 3.40 28.94
CA ARG A 87 -4.04 2.21 29.64
C ARG A 87 -3.39 0.91 29.19
N GLY A 88 -2.95 0.86 27.93
CA GLY A 88 -2.36 -0.33 27.33
C GLY A 88 -3.32 -1.51 27.23
N THR A 89 -2.76 -2.68 26.92
CA THR A 89 -3.47 -3.95 26.82
C THR A 89 -2.73 -4.92 27.72
N LYS A 90 -3.43 -5.50 28.71
CA LYS A 90 -2.81 -6.42 29.65
C LYS A 90 -2.29 -7.65 28.91
N LEU A 91 -0.99 -7.88 28.97
CA LEU A 91 -0.37 -9.07 28.43
C LEU A 91 -0.38 -10.20 29.46
N HIS A 92 -0.65 -11.40 28.97
CA HIS A 92 -0.53 -12.65 29.69
C HIS A 92 0.80 -13.31 29.31
N LYS A 93 1.50 -13.85 30.31
CA LYS A 93 2.72 -14.62 30.13
C LYS A 93 2.41 -16.09 30.35
N ALA A 94 2.84 -16.93 29.40
CA ALA A 94 2.71 -18.38 29.48
C ALA A 94 4.09 -19.03 29.33
N SER A 95 4.41 -19.97 30.23
CA SER A 95 5.66 -20.74 30.20
C SER A 95 5.49 -22.19 29.75
N SER A 96 4.24 -22.63 29.57
CA SER A 96 3.87 -23.96 29.10
C SER A 96 2.62 -23.90 28.23
N LEU A 97 2.43 -24.90 27.34
CA LEU A 97 1.23 -24.96 26.48
C LEU A 97 -0.08 -25.14 27.28
N SER A 98 -0.01 -25.70 28.49
CA SER A 98 -1.17 -25.87 29.39
C SER A 98 -1.66 -24.57 30.03
N GLU A 99 -0.86 -23.51 30.01
CA GLU A 99 -1.25 -22.20 30.54
C GLU A 99 -2.12 -21.40 29.56
N PHE A 100 -2.20 -21.83 28.29
CA PHE A 100 -3.13 -21.23 27.32
C PHE A 100 -4.55 -21.77 27.56
N SER A 101 -5.52 -20.86 27.66
CA SER A 101 -6.93 -21.20 27.83
C SER A 101 -7.52 -21.97 26.65
N ASP A 102 -6.98 -21.78 25.44
CA ASP A 102 -7.42 -22.43 24.22
C ASP A 102 -6.24 -22.65 23.24
N VAL A 103 -5.76 -23.89 23.18
CA VAL A 103 -4.65 -24.29 22.30
C VAL A 103 -5.06 -24.23 20.81
N ASN A 104 -6.34 -24.37 20.48
CA ASN A 104 -6.79 -24.26 19.09
C ASN A 104 -6.73 -22.81 18.61
N LYS A 105 -7.06 -21.84 19.47
CA LYS A 105 -6.83 -20.42 19.15
C LYS A 105 -5.35 -20.10 18.96
N LEU A 106 -4.47 -20.66 19.79
CA LEU A 106 -3.02 -20.53 19.60
C LEU A 106 -2.57 -21.05 18.22
N LYS A 107 -3.07 -22.22 17.79
CA LYS A 107 -2.82 -22.75 16.44
C LYS A 107 -3.31 -21.81 15.34
N GLN A 108 -4.54 -21.33 15.45
CA GLN A 108 -5.12 -20.41 14.46
C GLN A 108 -4.30 -19.13 14.32
N VAL A 109 -3.84 -18.56 15.44
CA VAL A 109 -2.98 -17.36 15.45
C VAL A 109 -1.65 -17.64 14.77
N LEU A 110 -1.04 -18.80 15.04
CA LEU A 110 0.18 -19.23 14.38
C LEU A 110 -0.01 -19.61 12.90
N VAL A 111 -1.24 -19.74 12.38
CA VAL A 111 -1.49 -19.98 10.94
C VAL A 111 -1.83 -18.69 10.20
N ARG A 112 -2.48 -17.73 10.88
CA ARG A 112 -3.14 -16.53 10.35
C ARG A 112 -2.36 -15.76 9.27
N ASP A 113 -1.05 -15.62 9.43
CA ASP A 113 -0.22 -14.74 8.59
C ASP A 113 0.78 -15.52 7.71
N ARG A 114 0.49 -16.79 7.39
CA ARG A 114 1.43 -17.69 6.68
C ARG A 114 0.81 -18.36 5.46
N GLU A 115 1.36 -18.07 4.28
CA GLU A 115 0.97 -18.69 3.01
C GLU A 115 1.83 -19.92 2.70
N GLY A 116 1.19 -21.09 2.53
CA GLY A 116 1.86 -22.32 2.09
C GLY A 116 0.94 -23.54 2.12
N LEU A 117 1.15 -24.48 1.18
CA LEU A 117 0.57 -25.83 1.28
C LEU A 117 1.12 -26.48 2.58
N ASP A 118 0.25 -26.95 3.47
CA ASP A 118 0.55 -27.59 4.76
C ASP A 118 1.02 -26.70 5.94
N ALA A 119 0.64 -25.41 5.98
CA ALA A 119 0.96 -24.52 7.11
C ALA A 119 0.50 -25.06 8.48
N GLU A 120 -0.69 -25.67 8.55
CA GLU A 120 -1.24 -26.28 9.77
C GLU A 120 -0.35 -27.42 10.31
N ALA A 121 0.10 -28.33 9.44
CA ALA A 121 0.95 -29.46 9.82
C ALA A 121 2.37 -29.03 10.24
N VAL A 122 2.84 -27.85 9.81
CA VAL A 122 4.10 -27.27 10.29
C VAL A 122 3.92 -26.64 11.67
N VAL A 123 2.81 -25.93 11.88
CA VAL A 123 2.47 -25.35 13.20
C VAL A 123 2.29 -26.44 14.25
N ASP A 124 1.65 -27.57 13.91
CA ASP A 124 1.51 -28.71 14.82
C ASP A 124 2.86 -29.28 15.25
N ARG A 125 3.77 -29.49 14.31
CA ARG A 125 5.15 -29.95 14.60
C ARG A 125 5.92 -28.94 15.45
N TYR A 126 5.72 -27.65 15.21
CA TYR A 126 6.33 -26.60 16.01
C TYR A 126 5.82 -26.61 17.45
N LEU A 127 4.50 -26.69 17.67
CA LEU A 127 3.92 -26.79 19.01
C LEU A 127 4.37 -28.06 19.73
N ASP A 128 4.47 -29.19 19.04
CA ASP A 128 5.03 -30.41 19.61
C ASP A 128 6.50 -30.23 20.01
N SER A 129 7.29 -29.49 19.23
CA SER A 129 8.68 -29.18 19.57
C SER A 129 8.83 -28.25 20.79
N LEU A 130 7.80 -27.45 21.10
CA LEU A 130 7.78 -26.58 22.28
C LEU A 130 7.47 -27.35 23.57
N LYS A 131 6.78 -28.50 23.51
CA LYS A 131 6.46 -29.31 24.71
C LYS A 131 7.71 -29.78 25.47
N GLY A 132 8.83 -29.95 24.77
CA GLY A 132 10.11 -30.40 25.33
C GLY A 132 11.10 -29.27 25.64
N LYS A 133 10.70 -28.00 25.55
CA LYS A 133 11.60 -26.84 25.65
C LYS A 133 11.08 -25.80 26.62
N THR A 134 11.99 -25.02 27.17
CA THR A 134 11.67 -23.81 27.93
C THR A 134 11.37 -22.68 26.94
N PHE A 135 10.22 -22.03 27.08
CA PHE A 135 9.86 -20.85 26.32
C PHE A 135 9.06 -19.88 27.19
N ALA A 136 9.00 -18.61 26.78
CA ALA A 136 8.08 -17.63 27.32
C ALA A 136 7.24 -17.07 26.18
N ALA A 137 5.92 -17.15 26.31
CA ALA A 137 4.99 -16.55 25.38
C ALA A 137 4.29 -15.35 26.01
N TYR A 138 4.14 -14.28 25.23
CA TYR A 138 3.45 -13.05 25.60
C TYR A 138 2.28 -12.86 24.65
N HIS A 139 1.07 -12.77 25.18
CA HIS A 139 -0.13 -12.59 24.35
C HIS A 139 -1.17 -11.73 25.05
N ASP A 140 -2.03 -11.08 24.30
CA ASP A 140 -3.21 -10.41 24.85
C ASP A 140 -4.38 -11.41 25.01
N GLU A 141 -5.44 -10.99 25.72
CA GLU A 141 -6.64 -11.79 25.94
C GLU A 141 -7.36 -12.18 24.62
N GLY A 142 -7.28 -11.32 23.59
CA GLY A 142 -7.88 -11.54 22.29
C GLY A 142 -7.04 -12.38 21.32
N MET A 143 -5.79 -12.70 21.68
CA MET A 143 -4.78 -13.29 20.78
C MET A 143 -4.59 -12.48 19.49
N GLU A 144 -4.77 -11.18 19.59
CA GLU A 144 -4.45 -10.24 18.53
C GLU A 144 -2.93 -10.11 18.37
N ALA A 145 -2.17 -10.28 19.45
CA ALA A 145 -0.71 -10.30 19.47
C ALA A 145 -0.19 -11.56 20.19
N LEU A 146 0.86 -12.16 19.63
CA LEU A 146 1.58 -13.28 20.20
C LEU A 146 3.08 -13.14 19.91
N ALA A 147 3.89 -13.14 20.97
CA ALA A 147 5.34 -13.25 20.89
C ALA A 147 5.79 -14.52 21.62
N VAL A 148 6.67 -15.31 21.01
CA VAL A 148 7.28 -16.49 21.63
C VAL A 148 8.78 -16.30 21.65
N VAL A 149 9.35 -16.26 22.86
CA VAL A 149 10.77 -16.11 23.11
C VAL A 149 11.34 -17.40 23.68
N LEU A 150 12.47 -17.81 23.12
CA LEU A 150 13.28 -18.90 23.63
C LEU A 150 14.42 -18.29 24.46
N PRO A 151 14.50 -18.63 25.76
CA PRO A 151 15.61 -18.24 26.61
C PRO A 151 16.95 -18.74 26.04
N PRO A 152 18.08 -18.12 26.44
CA PRO A 152 19.39 -18.58 26.00
C PRO A 152 19.64 -20.03 26.42
N ASP A 153 20.07 -20.86 25.47
CA ASP A 153 20.50 -22.23 25.75
C ASP A 153 21.89 -22.22 26.38
N SER A 154 22.12 -23.16 27.28
CA SER A 154 23.40 -23.47 27.92
C SER A 154 24.56 -23.74 26.95
N SER A 155 24.28 -23.98 25.67
CA SER A 155 25.24 -24.19 24.59
C SER A 155 25.51 -22.97 23.69
N SER A 156 24.81 -21.85 23.88
CA SER A 156 25.01 -20.64 23.07
C SER A 156 26.12 -19.76 23.68
N PRO A 157 27.22 -19.48 22.96
CA PRO A 157 28.37 -18.76 23.52
C PRO A 157 28.03 -17.34 24.01
N ASN A 158 26.97 -16.72 23.48
CA ASN A 158 26.67 -15.30 23.69
C ASN A 158 25.48 -15.03 24.63
N GLY A 159 24.86 -16.06 25.20
CA GLY A 159 23.76 -15.89 26.18
C GLY A 159 22.55 -15.12 25.64
N LEU A 160 22.34 -15.12 24.33
CA LEU A 160 21.29 -14.35 23.66
C LEU A 160 19.94 -15.08 23.70
N ALA A 161 18.89 -14.39 24.14
CA ALA A 161 17.53 -14.86 23.94
C ALA A 161 17.11 -14.67 22.48
N HIS A 162 16.24 -15.54 21.98
CA HIS A 162 15.77 -15.49 20.59
C HIS A 162 14.25 -15.34 20.54
N LEU A 163 13.76 -14.28 19.89
CA LEU A 163 12.34 -14.14 19.57
C LEU A 163 12.02 -15.01 18.35
N ALA A 164 11.50 -16.20 18.63
CA ALA A 164 11.24 -17.23 17.64
C ALA A 164 10.01 -16.95 16.79
N THR A 165 9.02 -16.22 17.32
CA THR A 165 7.83 -15.82 16.57
C THR A 165 7.26 -14.55 17.15
N LEU A 166 6.90 -13.61 16.27
CA LEU A 166 6.04 -12.48 16.58
C LEU A 166 4.93 -12.46 15.52
N THR A 167 3.68 -12.58 15.95
CA THR A 167 2.51 -12.60 15.07
C THR A 167 1.45 -11.68 15.66
N MET A 168 1.02 -10.70 14.87
CA MET A 168 0.10 -9.65 15.32
C MET A 168 -0.91 -9.31 14.22
N THR A 169 -2.16 -9.02 14.58
CA THR A 169 -3.14 -8.53 13.60
C THR A 169 -2.74 -7.14 13.12
N ARG A 170 -3.25 -6.74 11.95
CA ARG A 170 -3.06 -5.36 11.47
C ARG A 170 -3.58 -4.32 12.46
N ALA A 171 -4.67 -4.62 13.19
CA ALA A 171 -5.19 -3.76 14.24
C ALA A 171 -4.23 -3.67 15.45
N ALA A 172 -3.60 -4.79 15.82
CA ALA A 172 -2.61 -4.82 16.90
C ALA A 172 -1.32 -4.06 16.54
N TRP A 173 -0.87 -4.11 15.29
CA TRP A 173 0.23 -3.29 14.76
C TRP A 173 -0.10 -1.80 14.71
N LEU A 174 -1.33 -1.44 14.33
CA LEU A 174 -1.81 -0.05 14.29
C LEU A 174 -2.21 0.51 15.65
N SER A 175 -2.12 -0.32 16.69
CA SER A 175 -2.38 0.06 18.07
C SER A 175 -1.10 -0.01 18.90
N ASN A 176 -1.24 0.22 20.19
CA ASN A 176 -0.13 0.29 21.14
C ASN A 176 0.37 -1.08 21.61
N ILE A 177 -0.18 -2.19 21.09
CA ILE A 177 0.09 -3.55 21.58
C ILE A 177 1.52 -3.98 21.22
N ALA A 178 2.00 -3.67 20.01
CA ALA A 178 3.35 -4.04 19.57
C ALA A 178 4.45 -3.46 20.48
N ASP A 179 4.35 -2.17 20.79
CA ASP A 179 5.27 -1.50 21.71
C ASP A 179 5.19 -2.08 23.12
N ASN A 180 3.99 -2.43 23.60
CA ASN A 180 3.81 -3.01 24.93
C ASN A 180 4.49 -4.39 25.03
N VAL A 181 4.32 -5.23 24.00
CA VAL A 181 4.99 -6.54 23.90
C VAL A 181 6.49 -6.33 23.94
N PHE A 182 7.04 -5.46 23.09
CA PHE A 182 8.50 -5.27 23.01
C PHE A 182 9.11 -4.64 24.27
N GLN A 183 8.37 -3.78 24.98
CA GLN A 183 8.79 -3.26 26.28
C GLN A 183 8.89 -4.38 27.33
N ASN A 184 7.91 -5.28 27.38
CA ASN A 184 7.95 -6.46 28.24
C ASN A 184 9.12 -7.38 27.86
N LEU A 185 9.39 -7.56 26.56
CA LEU A 185 10.56 -8.31 26.10
C LEU A 185 11.88 -7.69 26.55
N LYS A 186 12.04 -6.36 26.46
CA LYS A 186 13.25 -5.67 26.93
C LYS A 186 13.45 -5.79 28.45
N ASN A 187 12.37 -5.76 29.21
CA ASN A 187 12.43 -5.91 30.67
C ASN A 187 12.85 -7.33 31.08
N ASP A 188 12.32 -8.36 30.43
CA ASP A 188 12.58 -9.76 30.76
C ASP A 188 13.89 -10.29 30.13
N TYR A 189 14.25 -9.78 28.95
CA TYR A 189 15.42 -10.19 28.17
C TYR A 189 16.24 -8.96 27.75
N PRO A 190 17.26 -8.58 28.53
CA PRO A 190 18.13 -7.44 28.22
C PRO A 190 18.92 -7.60 26.92
N LYS A 191 19.23 -8.85 26.53
CA LYS A 191 19.85 -9.20 25.23
C LYS A 191 18.90 -10.07 24.42
N LEU A 192 18.50 -9.62 23.24
CA LEU A 192 17.55 -10.35 22.38
C LEU A 192 17.94 -10.22 20.90
N VAL A 193 17.75 -11.30 20.16
CA VAL A 193 17.90 -11.34 18.70
C VAL A 193 16.64 -11.87 18.03
N TRP A 194 16.36 -11.40 16.81
CA TRP A 194 15.21 -11.84 16.03
C TRP A 194 15.44 -11.65 14.54
N THR A 195 14.73 -12.43 13.73
CA THR A 195 14.84 -12.35 12.27
C THR A 195 13.52 -11.98 11.65
N VAL A 196 13.56 -11.08 10.67
CA VAL A 196 12.41 -10.58 9.93
C VAL A 196 12.70 -10.75 8.44
N LYS A 197 11.67 -10.82 7.59
CA LYS A 197 11.90 -10.78 6.14
C LYS A 197 12.20 -9.35 5.71
N GLN A 198 13.05 -9.17 4.72
CA GLN A 198 13.42 -7.83 4.23
C GLN A 198 12.25 -7.09 3.57
N ASP A 199 11.20 -7.80 3.17
CA ASP A 199 9.96 -7.27 2.60
C ASP A 199 8.82 -7.16 3.62
N ASP A 200 9.09 -7.32 4.92
CA ASP A 200 8.07 -7.18 5.98
C ASP A 200 7.57 -5.74 6.09
N GLU A 201 6.25 -5.55 6.12
CA GLU A 201 5.60 -4.24 6.19
C GLU A 201 5.99 -3.43 7.44
N ASN A 202 6.47 -4.09 8.51
CA ASN A 202 6.84 -3.48 9.78
C ASN A 202 8.36 -3.37 9.98
N LEU A 203 9.16 -3.53 8.92
CA LEU A 203 10.64 -3.53 9.03
C LEU A 203 11.20 -2.27 9.68
N THR A 204 10.64 -1.10 9.38
CA THR A 204 11.02 0.18 10.01
C THR A 204 10.81 0.15 11.51
N TRP A 205 9.67 -0.38 11.98
CA TRP A 205 9.37 -0.50 13.40
C TRP A 205 10.38 -1.42 14.10
N PHE A 206 10.75 -2.55 13.51
CA PHE A 206 11.79 -3.42 14.07
C PHE A 206 13.16 -2.74 14.14
N SER A 207 13.51 -1.97 13.11
CA SER A 207 14.76 -1.20 13.10
C SER A 207 14.79 -0.13 14.19
N GLU A 208 13.67 0.48 14.54
CA GLU A 208 13.57 1.44 15.64
C GLU A 208 13.74 0.79 17.03
N LYS A 209 13.44 -0.50 17.17
CA LYS A 209 13.56 -1.22 18.45
C LYS A 209 14.93 -1.86 18.67
N ALA A 210 15.74 -1.97 17.61
CA ALA A 210 17.04 -2.64 17.60
C ALA A 210 18.19 -1.65 17.80
N ASP A 211 19.29 -2.13 18.38
CA ASP A 211 20.57 -1.39 18.44
C ASP A 211 21.39 -1.60 17.16
N GLY A 212 21.15 -2.70 16.45
CA GLY A 212 21.80 -3.00 15.18
C GLY A 212 21.04 -4.01 14.33
N SER A 213 21.40 -4.06 13.04
CA SER A 213 20.83 -5.01 12.10
C SER A 213 21.82 -5.44 11.02
N ILE A 214 21.59 -6.60 10.42
CA ILE A 214 22.31 -7.09 9.25
C ILE A 214 21.37 -7.82 8.30
N ALA A 215 21.43 -7.49 7.01
CA ALA A 215 20.63 -8.12 5.97
C ALA A 215 21.41 -9.18 5.19
N ARG A 216 20.76 -10.32 4.91
CA ARG A 216 21.29 -11.41 4.06
C ARG A 216 20.15 -12.12 3.34
N GLN A 217 20.27 -12.29 2.02
CA GLN A 217 19.40 -13.15 1.19
C GLN A 217 17.88 -12.93 1.42
N GLY A 218 17.44 -11.68 1.59
CA GLY A 218 16.03 -11.35 1.81
C GLY A 218 15.56 -11.48 3.27
N GLU A 219 16.47 -11.65 4.21
CA GLU A 219 16.20 -11.69 5.65
C GLU A 219 17.04 -10.63 6.36
N VAL A 220 16.50 -10.05 7.44
CA VAL A 220 17.19 -9.09 8.29
C VAL A 220 17.24 -9.64 9.71
N LEU A 221 18.45 -9.79 10.25
CA LEU A 221 18.68 -10.07 11.65
C LEU A 221 18.76 -8.74 12.40
N PHE A 222 18.00 -8.62 13.47
CA PHE A 222 18.02 -7.50 14.40
C PHE A 222 18.48 -7.98 15.78
N TRP A 223 19.10 -7.07 16.54
CA TRP A 223 19.48 -7.32 17.92
C TRP A 223 19.42 -6.06 18.77
N TYR A 224 19.28 -6.23 20.08
CA TYR A 224 19.55 -5.21 21.08
C TYR A 224 20.28 -5.80 22.30
N GLY A 225 20.94 -4.93 23.07
CA GLY A 225 21.63 -5.28 24.32
C GLY A 225 23.04 -5.86 24.14
N ILE A 226 23.59 -5.82 22.94
CA ILE A 226 24.96 -6.28 22.66
C ILE A 226 25.89 -5.07 22.70
N GLU A 227 26.78 -5.03 23.70
CA GLU A 227 27.61 -3.86 23.99
C GLU A 227 29.04 -3.97 23.43
N THR A 228 29.52 -5.19 23.15
CA THR A 228 30.92 -5.40 22.71
C THR A 228 31.01 -5.64 21.19
N PRO A 229 31.98 -5.01 20.49
CA PRO A 229 32.19 -5.24 19.06
C PRO A 229 32.48 -6.70 18.71
N GLU A 230 33.11 -7.45 19.62
CA GLU A 230 33.43 -8.87 19.46
C GLU A 230 32.15 -9.73 19.38
N GLU A 231 31.20 -9.54 20.30
CA GLU A 231 29.91 -10.24 20.31
C GLU A 231 29.10 -9.93 19.04
N VAL A 232 29.10 -8.66 18.60
CA VAL A 232 28.44 -8.26 17.34
C VAL A 232 29.08 -8.94 16.14
N ARG A 233 30.42 -8.97 16.08
CA ARG A 233 31.14 -9.61 14.97
C ARG A 233 30.87 -11.11 14.89
N GLU A 234 30.82 -11.79 16.02
CA GLU A 234 30.49 -13.22 16.08
C GLU A 234 29.05 -13.48 15.63
N LEU A 235 28.08 -12.72 16.15
CA LEU A 235 26.68 -12.82 15.74
C LEU A 235 26.50 -12.58 14.23
N MET A 236 27.15 -11.54 13.70
CA MET A 236 27.12 -11.23 12.27
C MET A 236 27.78 -12.35 11.45
N ALA A 237 28.92 -12.90 11.89
CA ALA A 237 29.61 -13.99 11.19
C ALA A 237 28.74 -15.26 11.14
N GLU A 238 28.11 -15.64 12.26
CA GLU A 238 27.20 -16.79 12.32
C GLU A 238 25.99 -16.59 11.40
N PHE A 239 25.39 -15.40 11.38
CA PHE A 239 24.26 -15.11 10.49
C PHE A 239 24.68 -15.05 9.02
N ILE A 240 25.86 -14.51 8.70
CA ILE A 240 26.42 -14.51 7.34
C ILE A 240 26.73 -15.92 6.86
N GLN A 241 27.08 -16.84 7.75
CA GLN A 241 27.37 -18.22 7.40
C GLN A 241 26.09 -19.07 7.31
N HIS A 242 25.24 -19.02 8.34
CA HIS A 242 24.12 -19.95 8.54
C HIS A 242 22.72 -19.34 8.35
N GLY A 243 22.58 -18.02 8.36
CA GLY A 243 21.31 -17.32 8.17
C GLY A 243 20.34 -17.68 9.28
N ARG A 244 19.04 -17.79 8.99
CA ARG A 244 18.03 -18.28 9.96
C ARG A 244 18.29 -19.68 10.53
N GLN A 245 19.19 -20.47 9.93
CA GLN A 245 19.55 -21.80 10.45
C GLN A 245 20.46 -21.73 11.68
N MET A 246 21.04 -20.57 11.99
CA MET A 246 21.84 -20.39 13.21
C MET A 246 21.04 -20.63 14.49
N PHE A 247 19.72 -20.43 14.44
CA PHE A 247 18.79 -20.72 15.55
C PHE A 247 18.28 -22.17 15.56
N GLY A 248 18.78 -23.03 14.67
CA GLY A 248 18.37 -24.43 14.54
C GLY A 248 16.90 -24.62 14.13
N ASP A 249 16.31 -25.76 14.53
CA ASP A 249 14.89 -26.09 14.30
C ASP A 249 13.93 -25.30 15.21
N ASN A 250 14.44 -24.33 15.95
CA ASN A 250 13.71 -23.64 17.01
C ASN A 250 12.84 -22.50 16.49
N ASN A 251 13.04 -22.09 15.24
CA ASN A 251 12.28 -21.03 14.59
C ASN A 251 11.21 -21.64 13.65
N LEU A 252 9.94 -21.32 13.90
CA LEU A 252 8.80 -21.74 13.08
C LEU A 252 8.96 -21.31 11.62
N GLU A 253 9.49 -20.11 11.38
CA GLU A 253 9.76 -19.60 10.03
C GLU A 253 10.85 -20.42 9.30
N SER A 254 11.86 -20.90 10.01
CA SER A 254 12.90 -21.78 9.45
C SER A 254 12.34 -23.17 9.09
N GLN A 255 11.34 -23.66 9.81
CA GLN A 255 10.65 -24.91 9.47
C GLN A 255 9.77 -24.75 8.23
N LEU A 256 9.02 -23.63 8.11
CA LEU A 256 8.20 -23.31 6.94
C LEU A 256 9.03 -23.14 5.67
N HIS A 257 10.14 -22.40 5.74
CA HIS A 257 11.03 -22.20 4.60
C HIS A 257 11.65 -23.51 4.07
N ARG A 258 11.96 -24.46 4.97
CA ARG A 258 12.46 -25.78 4.57
C ARG A 258 11.38 -26.65 3.95
N ALA A 259 10.16 -26.63 4.47
CA ALA A 259 9.03 -27.32 3.85
C ALA A 259 8.79 -26.82 2.42
N ALA A 260 8.79 -25.49 2.23
CA ALA A 260 8.70 -24.87 0.91
C ALA A 260 9.87 -25.24 -0.02
N SER A 261 11.12 -25.18 0.48
CA SER A 261 12.32 -25.55 -0.30
C SER A 261 12.35 -27.04 -0.68
N GLY A 262 11.88 -27.92 0.20
CA GLY A 262 11.76 -29.36 -0.07
C GLY A 262 10.72 -29.66 -1.15
N ALA A 263 9.55 -29.00 -1.07
CA ALA A 263 8.51 -29.10 -2.09
C ALA A 263 8.98 -28.64 -3.47
N LEU A 264 9.76 -27.54 -3.54
CA LEU A 264 10.37 -27.06 -4.78
C LEU A 264 11.38 -28.06 -5.36
N ARG A 265 12.24 -28.66 -4.53
CA ARG A 265 13.19 -29.71 -4.97
C ARG A 265 12.47 -30.95 -5.51
N ILE A 266 11.39 -31.39 -4.88
CA ILE A 266 10.59 -32.52 -5.36
C ILE A 266 9.94 -32.18 -6.71
N LYS A 267 9.47 -30.95 -6.88
CA LYS A 267 8.88 -30.46 -8.14
C LYS A 267 9.92 -30.37 -9.27
N ASP A 268 11.14 -29.92 -8.98
CA ASP A 268 12.25 -29.88 -9.93
C ASP A 268 12.73 -31.29 -10.32
N VAL A 269 12.78 -32.22 -9.38
CA VAL A 269 13.12 -33.63 -9.66
C VAL A 269 12.03 -34.28 -10.53
N ALA A 270 10.76 -34.01 -10.24
CA ALA A 270 9.65 -34.47 -11.07
C ALA A 270 9.69 -33.89 -12.49
N GLN A 271 10.01 -32.60 -12.65
CA GLN A 271 10.19 -31.96 -13.97
C GLN A 271 11.39 -32.51 -14.74
N LYS A 272 12.52 -32.78 -14.07
CA LYS A 272 13.69 -33.41 -14.72
C LYS A 272 13.41 -34.84 -15.18
N LEU A 273 12.67 -35.62 -14.40
CA LEU A 273 12.22 -36.97 -14.80
C LEU A 273 11.24 -36.93 -15.99
N GLN A 274 10.43 -35.88 -16.09
CA GLN A 274 9.49 -35.69 -17.19
C GLN A 274 10.21 -35.27 -18.49
N GLN A 275 11.23 -34.40 -18.40
CA GLN A 275 12.10 -34.03 -19.53
C GLN A 275 12.96 -35.21 -20.04
N HIS A 276 13.43 -36.09 -19.16
CA HIS A 276 14.17 -37.30 -19.56
C HIS A 276 13.29 -38.33 -20.30
N ARG A 277 11.97 -38.29 -20.08
CA ARG A 277 11.00 -39.13 -20.79
C ARG A 277 10.69 -38.61 -22.20
N GLU A 278 10.80 -37.31 -22.42
CA GLU A 278 10.56 -36.67 -23.73
C GLU A 278 11.77 -36.78 -24.68
N SER A 279 13.01 -36.95 -24.17
CA SER A 279 14.22 -37.03 -25.01
C SER A 279 14.52 -38.43 -25.57
N LEU A 280 13.77 -39.48 -25.20
CA LEU A 280 13.98 -40.86 -25.66
C LEU A 280 12.99 -41.29 -26.78
N GLY A 281 12.16 -40.37 -27.26
CA GLY A 281 11.05 -40.65 -28.18
C GLY A 281 11.28 -40.34 -29.67
N GLN A 282 12.51 -40.46 -30.20
CA GLN A 282 12.75 -40.32 -31.66
C GLN A 282 13.87 -41.25 -32.16
N GLN A 283 13.56 -42.55 -32.28
CA GLN A 283 14.23 -43.42 -33.25
C GLN A 283 13.20 -44.33 -33.90
N THR A 284 12.87 -44.03 -35.16
CA THR A 284 12.07 -44.86 -36.05
C THR A 284 12.91 -46.00 -36.62
N ARG A 285 12.45 -47.25 -36.46
CA ARG A 285 12.68 -48.34 -37.41
C ARG A 285 11.36 -49.00 -37.77
N ALA A 286 11.17 -49.17 -39.07
CA ALA A 286 10.05 -49.87 -39.69
C ALA A 286 10.17 -51.39 -39.47
N PHE A 287 9.04 -52.07 -39.28
CA PHE A 287 8.51 -53.15 -40.13
C PHE A 287 7.39 -53.92 -39.41
N SER A 288 6.48 -54.46 -40.23
CA SER A 288 5.54 -55.57 -39.96
C SER A 288 4.11 -55.24 -39.46
N THR A 289 3.25 -55.07 -40.46
CA THR A 289 2.05 -55.89 -40.77
C THR A 289 1.02 -56.24 -39.68
N SER A 290 -0.19 -55.72 -39.94
CA SER A 290 -1.50 -56.39 -39.89
C SER A 290 -2.05 -56.86 -38.54
N SER A 291 -3.11 -56.20 -38.05
CA SER A 291 -4.51 -56.63 -38.29
C SER A 291 -5.52 -55.77 -37.51
N PHE A 292 -6.69 -55.55 -38.15
CA PHE A 292 -8.05 -55.28 -37.64
C PHE A 292 -8.23 -54.63 -36.24
N SER A 293 -9.06 -53.62 -35.99
CA SER A 293 -10.38 -53.31 -36.55
C SER A 293 -10.76 -51.86 -36.22
N SER A 294 -11.66 -51.29 -37.02
CA SER A 294 -12.30 -50.01 -36.77
C SER A 294 -13.67 -50.21 -36.09
N ARG A 295 -13.94 -49.43 -35.05
CA ARG A 295 -15.06 -48.45 -34.99
C ARG A 295 -15.37 -48.01 -33.56
N ASN A 296 -15.44 -46.68 -33.41
CA ASN A 296 -16.44 -45.84 -32.70
C ASN A 296 -17.12 -46.40 -31.45
N MET A 297 -17.42 -45.64 -30.41
CA MET A 297 -17.35 -44.21 -30.08
C MET A 297 -17.76 -44.20 -28.60
N GLN A 298 -17.11 -43.40 -27.75
CA GLN A 298 -17.84 -42.57 -26.80
C GLN A 298 -16.89 -41.56 -26.14
N ARG A 299 -17.16 -40.29 -26.43
CA ARG A 299 -16.63 -39.12 -25.74
C ARG A 299 -17.23 -39.02 -24.34
N VAL A 300 -16.38 -38.79 -23.34
CA VAL A 300 -16.71 -37.91 -22.21
C VAL A 300 -15.51 -36.97 -22.01
N ARG A 301 -15.78 -35.66 -22.10
CA ARG A 301 -14.85 -34.56 -21.79
C ARG A 301 -15.09 -34.11 -20.35
N SER A 302 -14.02 -33.87 -19.60
CA SER A 302 -13.95 -32.85 -18.53
C SER A 302 -12.48 -32.42 -18.38
N THR A 303 -12.05 -31.33 -19.04
CA THR A 303 -11.82 -29.98 -18.45
C THR A 303 -10.92 -29.96 -17.20
N PHE A 304 -9.62 -29.72 -17.43
CA PHE A 304 -8.68 -29.24 -16.42
C PHE A 304 -8.61 -27.71 -16.45
N GLY A 305 -8.83 -27.08 -15.30
CA GLY A 305 -8.60 -25.66 -15.05
C GLY A 305 -7.16 -25.37 -14.64
N THR A 306 -6.65 -24.22 -15.08
CA THR A 306 -5.29 -23.71 -14.84
C THR A 306 -5.29 -22.66 -13.72
N PRO A 307 -4.29 -22.61 -12.82
CA PRO A 307 -4.22 -21.57 -11.79
C PRO A 307 -3.54 -20.27 -12.30
N THR A 308 -4.05 -19.14 -11.82
CA THR A 308 -3.76 -17.76 -12.23
C THR A 308 -2.47 -17.19 -11.61
N ARG A 309 -1.48 -16.86 -12.44
CA ARG A 309 -0.37 -15.93 -12.14
C ARG A 309 -0.86 -14.47 -12.29
N ARG A 310 -0.53 -13.58 -11.36
CA ARG A 310 -0.63 -12.12 -11.57
C ARG A 310 0.37 -11.71 -12.65
N GLY A 311 -0.10 -11.62 -13.89
CA GLY A 311 0.70 -11.17 -15.03
C GLY A 311 0.70 -9.65 -15.14
N TYR A 312 1.89 -9.05 -15.19
CA TYR A 312 2.09 -7.76 -15.85
C TYR A 312 1.52 -7.87 -17.27
N ALA A 313 0.68 -6.93 -17.67
CA ALA A 313 0.12 -6.92 -19.02
C ALA A 313 1.23 -6.61 -20.03
N THR A 314 1.92 -7.65 -20.50
CA THR A 314 2.85 -7.62 -21.64
C THR A 314 2.12 -7.71 -22.98
N THR A 315 0.79 -7.84 -22.94
CA THR A 315 -0.07 -7.84 -24.11
C THR A 315 -0.48 -6.41 -24.44
N THR A 316 -0.17 -5.95 -25.66
CA THR A 316 -0.86 -4.81 -26.29
C THR A 316 -2.35 -5.04 -26.09
N ASN A 317 -3.05 -4.13 -25.42
CA ASN A 317 -4.44 -4.36 -25.03
C ASN A 317 -5.41 -3.49 -25.84
N PRO A 318 -5.61 -3.74 -27.16
CA PRO A 318 -6.84 -3.33 -27.78
C PRO A 318 -7.90 -4.36 -27.39
N ASN A 319 -8.51 -4.21 -26.20
CA ASN A 319 -9.64 -5.07 -25.88
C ASN A 319 -10.87 -4.61 -26.70
N PRO A 320 -11.63 -5.55 -27.29
CA PRO A 320 -12.82 -5.27 -28.07
C PRO A 320 -13.92 -4.64 -27.19
N PRO A 321 -14.96 -4.00 -27.78
CA PRO A 321 -16.04 -3.42 -27.01
C PRO A 321 -16.63 -4.52 -26.11
N LEU A 322 -16.44 -4.37 -24.80
CA LEU A 322 -17.21 -5.13 -23.83
C LEU A 322 -18.66 -4.72 -24.12
N GLY A 323 -19.48 -5.66 -24.59
CA GLY A 323 -20.88 -5.40 -24.92
C GLY A 323 -21.58 -4.65 -23.78
N ILE A 324 -22.67 -3.94 -24.12
CA ILE A 324 -23.32 -3.00 -23.22
C ILE A 324 -23.87 -3.76 -22.00
N LYS A 325 -23.15 -3.72 -20.87
CA LYS A 325 -23.55 -4.37 -19.60
C LYS A 325 -24.89 -3.84 -19.06
N ASN A 326 -25.29 -2.66 -19.54
CA ASN A 326 -26.52 -1.96 -19.19
C ASN A 326 -27.48 -1.78 -20.39
N GLN A 327 -27.45 -2.69 -21.38
CA GLN A 327 -28.31 -2.55 -22.59
C GLN A 327 -29.80 -2.51 -22.26
N ASP A 328 -30.19 -3.04 -21.09
CA ASP A 328 -31.56 -3.07 -20.60
C ASP A 328 -32.02 -1.76 -19.94
N LYS A 329 -31.10 -0.81 -19.67
CA LYS A 329 -31.48 0.50 -19.13
C LYS A 329 -31.99 1.39 -20.27
N ASP A 330 -33.26 1.76 -20.20
CA ASP A 330 -33.91 2.70 -21.12
C ASP A 330 -33.61 4.18 -20.80
N TYR A 331 -32.71 4.44 -19.84
CA TYR A 331 -32.36 5.77 -19.36
C TYR A 331 -30.82 5.98 -19.27
N PRO A 332 -30.32 7.22 -19.46
CA PRO A 332 -28.91 7.56 -19.26
C PRO A 332 -28.46 7.32 -17.81
N SER A 333 -27.26 6.78 -17.59
CA SER A 333 -26.74 6.55 -16.24
C SER A 333 -26.70 7.85 -15.43
N LYS A 334 -27.29 7.80 -14.24
CA LYS A 334 -27.44 8.92 -13.32
C LYS A 334 -26.18 9.06 -12.49
N VAL A 335 -25.55 10.23 -12.56
CA VAL A 335 -24.28 10.53 -11.88
C VAL A 335 -24.48 11.56 -10.77
N ALA A 336 -23.91 11.33 -9.59
CA ALA A 336 -23.78 12.34 -8.54
C ALA A 336 -22.30 12.72 -8.35
N LEU A 337 -22.01 14.02 -8.31
CA LEU A 337 -20.67 14.55 -8.11
C LEU A 337 -20.55 15.26 -6.75
N ILE A 338 -19.84 14.62 -5.81
CA ILE A 338 -19.63 15.16 -4.47
C ILE A 338 -18.30 15.94 -4.46
N GLY A 339 -18.33 17.25 -4.20
CA GLY A 339 -17.13 18.10 -4.29
C GLY A 339 -16.96 18.80 -5.65
N ALA A 340 -18.07 19.18 -6.29
CA ALA A 340 -18.10 19.63 -7.69
C ALA A 340 -17.38 20.97 -7.99
N ARG A 341 -17.08 21.79 -6.97
CA ARG A 341 -16.54 23.16 -7.15
C ARG A 341 -15.11 23.21 -7.71
N GLY A 342 -14.28 22.21 -7.42
CA GLY A 342 -12.86 22.23 -7.82
C GLY A 342 -12.68 22.20 -9.34
N TYR A 343 -11.48 22.59 -9.82
CA TYR A 343 -11.18 22.59 -11.25
C TYR A 343 -11.42 21.23 -11.93
N THR A 344 -11.04 20.13 -11.26
CA THR A 344 -11.32 18.77 -11.74
C THR A 344 -12.81 18.47 -11.82
N GLY A 345 -13.59 18.91 -10.83
CA GLY A 345 -15.05 18.75 -10.83
C GLY A 345 -15.70 19.47 -12.01
N GLN A 346 -15.27 20.71 -12.29
CA GLN A 346 -15.74 21.47 -13.46
C GLN A 346 -15.35 20.80 -14.79
N ALA A 347 -14.12 20.32 -14.92
CA ALA A 347 -13.68 19.59 -16.11
C ALA A 347 -14.49 18.31 -16.34
N LEU A 348 -14.87 17.60 -15.27
CA LEU A 348 -15.75 16.42 -15.37
C LEU A 348 -17.18 16.81 -15.72
N ILE A 349 -17.72 17.90 -15.17
CA ILE A 349 -19.05 18.42 -15.54
C ILE A 349 -19.12 18.73 -17.05
N ASP A 350 -18.08 19.36 -17.59
CA ASP A 350 -17.98 19.66 -19.02
C ASP A 350 -17.98 18.40 -19.90
N LEU A 351 -17.29 17.34 -19.45
CA LEU A 351 -17.29 16.05 -20.13
C LEU A 351 -18.67 15.37 -20.04
N LEU A 352 -19.27 15.33 -18.85
CA LEU A 352 -20.60 14.77 -18.65
C LEU A 352 -21.68 15.53 -19.41
N ASN A 353 -21.53 16.84 -19.64
CA ASN A 353 -22.46 17.62 -20.46
C ASN A 353 -22.48 17.17 -21.93
N ARG A 354 -21.37 16.59 -22.42
CA ARG A 354 -21.25 16.09 -23.80
C ARG A 354 -21.49 14.60 -23.94
N HIS A 355 -21.48 13.84 -22.84
CA HIS A 355 -21.60 12.38 -22.87
C HIS A 355 -23.04 11.92 -23.21
N PRO A 356 -23.31 11.16 -24.27
CA PRO A 356 -24.68 10.83 -24.69
C PRO A 356 -25.47 10.01 -23.65
N ASN A 357 -24.80 9.10 -22.94
CA ASN A 357 -25.44 8.11 -22.08
C ASN A 357 -25.25 8.34 -20.57
N MET A 358 -24.82 9.54 -20.17
CA MET A 358 -24.67 9.91 -18.75
C MET A 358 -25.32 11.26 -18.47
N ASP A 359 -26.03 11.33 -17.35
CA ASP A 359 -26.78 12.51 -16.91
C ASP A 359 -26.39 12.83 -15.46
N LEU A 360 -25.86 14.03 -15.24
CA LEU A 360 -25.46 14.52 -13.93
C LEU A 360 -26.73 14.93 -13.19
N ARG A 361 -27.02 14.28 -12.06
CA ARG A 361 -28.25 14.51 -11.29
C ARG A 361 -28.04 15.41 -10.09
N HIS A 362 -26.93 15.22 -9.40
CA HIS A 362 -26.64 15.96 -8.16
C HIS A 362 -25.20 16.46 -8.16
N VAL A 363 -25.01 17.66 -7.62
CA VAL A 363 -23.70 18.26 -7.40
C VAL A 363 -23.62 18.82 -5.99
N SER A 364 -22.67 18.33 -5.20
CA SER A 364 -22.49 18.79 -3.82
C SER A 364 -21.36 19.82 -3.71
N SER A 365 -21.63 20.95 -3.06
CA SER A 365 -20.67 21.98 -2.69
C SER A 365 -21.19 22.81 -1.52
N ARG A 366 -20.50 22.75 -0.37
CA ARG A 366 -20.83 23.59 0.80
C ARG A 366 -20.78 25.09 0.49
N GLU A 367 -19.81 25.51 -0.31
CA GLU A 367 -19.58 26.94 -0.61
C GLU A 367 -20.54 27.50 -1.67
N LEU A 368 -21.02 26.66 -2.58
CA LEU A 368 -21.90 27.07 -3.68
C LEU A 368 -23.36 26.66 -3.44
N ASN A 369 -23.70 26.11 -2.27
CA ASN A 369 -25.03 25.65 -1.93
C ASN A 369 -26.11 26.68 -2.28
N GLY A 370 -27.15 26.25 -2.99
CA GLY A 370 -28.25 27.08 -3.47
C GLY A 370 -27.99 27.85 -4.77
N LYS A 371 -26.76 27.84 -5.30
CA LYS A 371 -26.44 28.47 -6.61
C LYS A 371 -26.73 27.50 -7.76
N LYS A 372 -27.16 28.04 -8.91
CA LYS A 372 -27.30 27.26 -10.14
C LYS A 372 -25.93 26.83 -10.68
N LEU A 373 -25.83 25.60 -11.15
CA LEU A 373 -24.68 25.09 -11.89
C LEU A 373 -24.65 25.72 -13.29
N ALA A 374 -23.61 26.49 -13.59
CA ALA A 374 -23.36 27.00 -14.92
C ALA A 374 -22.66 25.95 -15.80
N GLY A 375 -22.83 26.03 -17.12
CA GLY A 375 -22.13 25.19 -18.09
C GLY A 375 -22.74 23.81 -18.35
N TYR A 376 -23.73 23.38 -17.56
CA TYR A 376 -24.47 22.14 -17.79
C TYR A 376 -25.82 22.43 -18.48
N THR A 377 -26.03 21.87 -19.67
CA THR A 377 -27.17 22.23 -20.54
C THR A 377 -28.25 21.15 -20.63
N LYS A 378 -28.00 19.94 -20.13
CA LYS A 378 -29.00 18.85 -20.19
C LYS A 378 -30.16 19.03 -19.20
N ARG A 379 -29.94 19.79 -18.12
CA ARG A 379 -30.94 20.13 -17.10
C ARG A 379 -30.45 21.27 -16.24
N GLU A 380 -31.38 21.95 -15.58
CA GLU A 380 -31.05 22.88 -14.50
C GLU A 380 -30.69 22.09 -13.24
N ILE A 381 -29.51 22.37 -12.68
CA ILE A 381 -29.01 21.76 -11.44
C ILE A 381 -28.64 22.89 -10.49
N THR A 382 -28.98 22.71 -9.21
CA THR A 382 -28.57 23.59 -8.13
C THR A 382 -27.55 22.86 -7.26
N TYR A 383 -26.50 23.55 -6.83
CA TYR A 383 -25.56 22.99 -5.87
C TYR A 383 -26.25 22.73 -4.53
N GLU A 384 -26.01 21.54 -3.99
CA GLU A 384 -26.54 21.10 -2.71
C GLU A 384 -25.42 20.97 -1.67
N ASN A 385 -25.75 20.98 -0.40
CA ASN A 385 -24.82 20.62 0.68
C ASN A 385 -25.17 19.23 1.21
N LEU A 386 -24.92 18.19 0.39
CA LEU A 386 -25.28 16.82 0.73
C LEU A 386 -24.45 16.31 1.91
N SER A 387 -25.12 15.85 2.96
CA SER A 387 -24.52 15.13 4.08
C SER A 387 -24.38 13.62 3.76
N PRO A 388 -23.60 12.86 4.55
CA PRO A 388 -23.57 11.40 4.42
C PRO A 388 -24.95 10.75 4.56
N ASP A 389 -25.83 11.29 5.41
CA ASP A 389 -27.20 10.79 5.59
C ASP A 389 -28.06 11.05 4.34
N ASP A 390 -27.90 12.20 3.69
CA ASP A 390 -28.56 12.48 2.41
C ASP A 390 -28.11 11.50 1.32
N VAL A 391 -26.80 11.30 1.21
CA VAL A 391 -26.20 10.33 0.28
C VAL A 391 -26.70 8.92 0.57
N ARG A 392 -26.81 8.53 1.85
CA ARG A 392 -27.37 7.23 2.25
C ARG A 392 -28.81 7.07 1.77
N ARG A 393 -29.66 8.06 2.02
CA ARG A 393 -31.09 8.02 1.59
C ARG A 393 -31.21 7.88 0.07
N MET A 394 -30.42 8.64 -0.69
CA MET A 394 -30.41 8.58 -2.15
C MET A 394 -29.88 7.25 -2.68
N ALA A 395 -28.86 6.68 -2.03
CA ALA A 395 -28.33 5.35 -2.36
C ALA A 395 -29.36 4.25 -2.06
N ASP A 396 -30.05 4.31 -0.91
CA ASP A 396 -31.14 3.39 -0.56
C ASP A 396 -32.36 3.51 -1.48
N ALA A 397 -32.57 4.67 -2.11
CA ALA A 397 -33.63 4.86 -3.10
C ALA A 397 -33.22 4.39 -4.52
N GLY A 398 -31.98 3.97 -4.74
CA GLY A 398 -31.48 3.56 -6.05
C GLY A 398 -31.47 4.71 -7.08
N GLU A 399 -31.35 5.95 -6.63
CA GLU A 399 -31.49 7.13 -7.49
C GLU A 399 -30.26 7.38 -8.38
N ILE A 400 -29.09 6.84 -7.99
CA ILE A 400 -27.79 7.14 -8.59
C ILE A 400 -27.07 5.86 -9.00
N ASP A 401 -26.65 5.79 -10.27
CA ASP A 401 -25.89 4.66 -10.81
C ASP A 401 -24.38 4.81 -10.55
N CYS A 402 -23.87 6.06 -10.50
CA CYS A 402 -22.46 6.34 -10.28
C CYS A 402 -22.23 7.56 -9.39
N TRP A 403 -21.43 7.36 -8.34
CA TRP A 403 -21.02 8.37 -7.38
C TRP A 403 -19.56 8.75 -7.63
N VAL A 404 -19.31 10.04 -7.86
CA VAL A 404 -17.95 10.56 -8.02
C VAL A 404 -17.57 11.39 -6.81
N MET A 405 -16.51 10.99 -6.11
CA MET A 405 -15.95 11.72 -4.99
C MET A 405 -14.81 12.61 -5.47
N ALA A 406 -15.09 13.90 -5.63
CA ALA A 406 -14.11 14.95 -5.94
C ALA A 406 -13.77 15.76 -4.67
N LEU A 407 -13.48 15.05 -3.57
CA LEU A 407 -13.23 15.61 -2.26
C LEU A 407 -11.72 15.70 -1.95
N PRO A 408 -11.30 16.53 -0.99
CA PRO A 408 -9.94 16.49 -0.47
C PRO A 408 -9.60 15.11 0.13
N ASN A 409 -8.31 14.77 0.15
CA ASN A 409 -7.82 13.56 0.81
C ASN A 409 -8.27 13.51 2.29
N GLY A 410 -8.68 12.33 2.74
CA GLY A 410 -9.14 12.02 4.09
C GLY A 410 -10.63 12.31 4.32
N VAL A 411 -11.38 12.74 3.31
CA VAL A 411 -12.77 13.21 3.45
C VAL A 411 -13.78 12.26 2.81
N CYS A 412 -13.35 11.34 1.94
CA CYS A 412 -14.28 10.48 1.19
C CYS A 412 -14.99 9.45 2.07
N LYS A 413 -14.32 8.96 3.12
CA LYS A 413 -14.76 7.81 3.91
C LYS A 413 -16.23 7.87 4.40
N PRO A 414 -16.72 8.95 5.02
CA PRO A 414 -18.11 9.00 5.49
C PRO A 414 -19.14 8.86 4.36
N PHE A 415 -18.86 9.42 3.18
CA PHE A 415 -19.74 9.33 2.02
C PHE A 415 -19.70 7.93 1.39
N VAL A 416 -18.50 7.33 1.30
CA VAL A 416 -18.32 5.96 0.84
C VAL A 416 -19.05 4.98 1.77
N ASP A 417 -18.84 5.09 3.08
CA ASP A 417 -19.49 4.23 4.07
C ASP A 417 -21.03 4.37 3.98
N ALA A 418 -21.55 5.58 3.73
CA ALA A 418 -22.98 5.81 3.51
C ALA A 418 -23.51 5.08 2.26
N ILE A 419 -22.83 5.18 1.12
CA ILE A 419 -23.22 4.47 -0.10
C ILE A 419 -23.12 2.95 0.11
N GLU A 420 -22.03 2.49 0.72
CA GLU A 420 -21.76 1.08 0.95
C GLU A 420 -22.71 0.44 1.94
N ALA A 421 -23.26 1.18 2.89
CA ALA A 421 -24.21 0.65 3.83
C ALA A 421 -25.63 0.53 3.23
N SER A 422 -25.88 1.10 2.05
CA SER A 422 -27.17 1.01 1.35
C SER A 422 -27.53 -0.41 0.93
N SER A 423 -28.83 -0.68 0.72
CA SER A 423 -29.31 -1.96 0.22
C SER A 423 -29.01 -2.19 -1.28
N HIS A 424 -28.79 -1.12 -2.05
CA HIS A 424 -28.49 -1.17 -3.48
C HIS A 424 -26.97 -1.21 -3.75
N LYS A 425 -26.42 -2.41 -3.94
CA LYS A 425 -24.97 -2.63 -4.12
C LYS A 425 -24.43 -2.40 -5.53
N GLU A 426 -25.29 -2.06 -6.49
CA GLU A 426 -24.93 -1.98 -7.91
C GLU A 426 -24.30 -0.65 -8.32
N SER A 427 -24.42 0.40 -7.49
CA SER A 427 -23.87 1.71 -7.81
C SER A 427 -22.34 1.70 -7.84
N VAL A 428 -21.75 2.33 -8.84
CA VAL A 428 -20.30 2.51 -8.95
C VAL A 428 -19.86 3.70 -8.12
N ILE A 429 -18.73 3.60 -7.44
CA ILE A 429 -18.07 4.69 -6.72
C ILE A 429 -16.71 4.93 -7.37
N VAL A 430 -16.44 6.16 -7.79
CA VAL A 430 -15.14 6.60 -8.30
C VAL A 430 -14.59 7.68 -7.39
N ASP A 431 -13.47 7.39 -6.72
CA ASP A 431 -12.77 8.35 -5.87
C ASP A 431 -11.61 9.01 -6.62
N LEU A 432 -11.62 10.35 -6.68
CA LEU A 432 -10.53 11.14 -7.29
C LEU A 432 -9.42 11.48 -6.28
N SER A 433 -9.69 11.33 -4.98
CA SER A 433 -8.72 11.54 -3.92
C SER A 433 -7.66 10.42 -3.89
N ALA A 434 -6.77 10.47 -2.92
CA ALA A 434 -5.78 9.42 -2.70
C ALA A 434 -6.22 8.34 -1.69
N ASP A 435 -7.41 8.47 -1.09
CA ASP A 435 -7.85 7.68 0.08
C ASP A 435 -7.81 6.17 -0.19
N TYR A 436 -8.18 5.75 -1.40
CA TYR A 436 -8.29 4.34 -1.77
C TYR A 436 -7.27 3.88 -2.82
N ARG A 437 -6.31 4.72 -3.24
CA ARG A 437 -5.32 4.35 -4.28
C ARG A 437 -4.38 3.22 -3.87
N PHE A 438 -4.23 3.01 -2.57
CA PHE A 438 -3.41 1.96 -1.95
C PHE A 438 -4.25 0.81 -1.39
N ASP A 439 -5.57 0.87 -1.51
CA ASP A 439 -6.47 -0.15 -1.00
C ASP A 439 -6.68 -1.26 -2.05
N SER A 440 -6.27 -2.49 -1.71
CA SER A 440 -6.40 -3.65 -2.60
C SER A 440 -7.85 -4.07 -2.88
N SER A 441 -8.81 -3.64 -2.05
CA SER A 441 -10.25 -3.84 -2.26
C SER A 441 -10.84 -2.89 -3.31
N TRP A 442 -10.10 -1.85 -3.69
CA TRP A 442 -10.46 -0.91 -4.75
C TRP A 442 -9.71 -1.24 -6.04
N THR A 443 -10.38 -1.02 -7.18
CA THR A 443 -9.72 -1.17 -8.48
C THR A 443 -9.01 0.13 -8.84
N TYR A 444 -7.70 0.08 -9.03
CA TYR A 444 -6.94 1.21 -9.53
C TYR A 444 -7.32 1.50 -11.00
N GLY A 445 -7.79 2.71 -11.26
CA GLY A 445 -8.43 3.09 -12.50
C GLY A 445 -7.47 3.60 -13.57
N LEU A 446 -6.48 2.79 -13.98
CA LEU A 446 -5.54 3.10 -15.07
C LEU A 446 -5.65 2.07 -16.21
N PRO A 447 -6.61 2.21 -17.16
CA PRO A 447 -6.94 1.20 -18.19
C PRO A 447 -5.79 0.74 -19.08
N GLU A 448 -4.77 1.57 -19.25
CA GLU A 448 -3.58 1.25 -20.03
C GLU A 448 -2.67 0.21 -19.34
N LEU A 449 -2.65 0.18 -18.00
CA LEU A 449 -1.80 -0.73 -17.20
C LEU A 449 -2.60 -1.80 -16.43
N VAL A 450 -3.85 -1.50 -16.10
CA VAL A 450 -4.79 -2.40 -15.42
C VAL A 450 -5.70 -3.05 -16.45
N LYS A 451 -5.92 -4.36 -16.32
CA LYS A 451 -6.84 -5.09 -17.22
C LYS A 451 -8.22 -4.41 -17.22
N ARG A 452 -8.64 -3.91 -18.37
CA ARG A 452 -9.95 -3.25 -18.57
C ARG A 452 -11.14 -4.06 -18.07
N SER A 453 -11.09 -5.40 -18.16
CA SER A 453 -12.12 -6.29 -17.61
C SER A 453 -12.25 -6.19 -16.08
N LYS A 454 -11.15 -5.90 -15.37
CA LYS A 454 -11.16 -5.64 -13.93
C LYS A 454 -11.89 -4.34 -13.62
N ILE A 455 -11.62 -3.28 -14.40
CA ILE A 455 -12.28 -1.97 -14.26
C ILE A 455 -13.77 -2.08 -14.61
N ALA A 456 -14.12 -2.78 -15.70
CA ALA A 456 -15.51 -3.00 -16.10
C ALA A 456 -16.33 -3.86 -15.11
N GLY A 457 -15.65 -4.69 -14.31
CA GLY A 457 -16.25 -5.45 -13.22
C GLY A 457 -16.31 -4.69 -11.89
N ALA A 458 -15.70 -3.51 -11.79
CA ALA A 458 -15.53 -2.82 -10.51
C ALA A 458 -16.74 -1.94 -10.16
N THR A 459 -17.14 -1.98 -8.89
CA THR A 459 -18.06 -1.00 -8.27
C THR A 459 -17.30 0.02 -7.43
N ARG A 460 -16.01 -0.17 -7.20
CA ARG A 460 -15.13 0.67 -6.40
C ARG A 460 -13.86 0.96 -7.17
N ILE A 461 -13.68 2.21 -7.58
CA ILE A 461 -12.56 2.63 -8.43
C ILE A 461 -11.81 3.78 -7.77
N ALA A 462 -10.52 3.59 -7.56
CA ALA A 462 -9.61 4.64 -7.14
C ALA A 462 -8.97 5.25 -8.39
N ASN A 463 -9.30 6.51 -8.68
CA ASN A 463 -8.76 7.20 -9.84
C ASN A 463 -7.31 7.63 -9.57
N PRO A 464 -6.38 7.37 -10.51
CA PRO A 464 -4.97 7.77 -10.40
C PRO A 464 -4.76 9.27 -10.14
N GLY A 465 -3.65 9.59 -9.49
CA GLY A 465 -3.16 10.97 -9.38
C GLY A 465 -2.52 11.48 -10.67
N CYS A 466 -2.61 12.78 -10.93
CA CYS A 466 -2.19 13.38 -12.20
C CYS A 466 -0.72 13.13 -12.58
N TYR A 467 0.21 13.33 -11.65
CA TYR A 467 1.62 12.99 -11.86
C TYR A 467 1.83 11.47 -11.93
N ALA A 468 1.10 10.70 -11.13
CA ALA A 468 1.23 9.25 -11.11
C ALA A 468 0.82 8.63 -12.45
N THR A 469 -0.24 9.14 -13.10
CA THR A 469 -0.70 8.67 -14.42
C THR A 469 0.42 8.74 -15.46
N ALA A 470 1.00 9.93 -15.67
CA ALA A 470 2.01 10.11 -16.72
C ALA A 470 3.34 9.45 -16.36
N ALA A 471 3.75 9.45 -15.09
CA ALA A 471 4.98 8.77 -14.67
C ALA A 471 4.88 7.25 -14.80
N GLN A 472 3.75 6.63 -14.44
CA GLN A 472 3.54 5.19 -14.63
C GLN A 472 3.55 4.81 -16.10
N LEU A 473 2.85 5.57 -16.95
CA LEU A 473 2.86 5.33 -18.39
C LEU A 473 4.24 5.57 -19.01
N GLY A 474 5.00 6.52 -18.47
CA GLY A 474 6.40 6.71 -18.81
C GLY A 474 7.24 5.49 -18.44
N ILE A 475 7.17 4.98 -17.22
CA ILE A 475 8.14 3.99 -16.73
C ILE A 475 7.76 2.55 -17.11
N ALA A 476 6.46 2.23 -17.19
CA ALA A 476 5.96 0.86 -17.33
C ALA A 476 6.61 0.02 -18.44
N PRO A 477 6.85 0.54 -19.67
CA PRO A 477 7.50 -0.23 -20.73
C PRO A 477 8.93 -0.66 -20.39
N LEU A 478 9.61 0.04 -19.47
CA LEU A 478 10.99 -0.20 -19.10
C LEU A 478 11.18 -0.94 -17.78
N VAL A 479 10.10 -1.25 -17.04
CA VAL A 479 10.17 -1.99 -15.78
C VAL A 479 10.99 -3.29 -15.88
N PRO A 480 10.87 -4.12 -16.93
CA PRO A 480 11.68 -5.33 -17.07
C PRO A 480 13.18 -5.09 -17.27
N TYR A 481 13.59 -3.86 -17.62
CA TYR A 481 14.95 -3.48 -18.01
C TYR A 481 15.64 -2.58 -16.98
N LEU A 482 15.00 -2.31 -15.84
CA LEU A 482 15.54 -1.43 -14.82
C LEU A 482 16.77 -2.04 -14.14
N ALA A 483 17.75 -1.19 -13.85
CA ALA A 483 18.88 -1.60 -13.01
C ALA A 483 18.39 -2.08 -11.63
N ALA A 484 19.15 -2.96 -10.99
CA ALA A 484 18.85 -3.40 -9.62
C ALA A 484 18.95 -2.22 -8.63
N ALA A 485 18.28 -2.35 -7.48
CA ALA A 485 18.39 -1.37 -6.41
C ALA A 485 19.87 -1.22 -5.98
N PRO A 486 20.32 -0.02 -5.56
CA PRO A 486 19.53 1.19 -5.28
C PRO A 486 19.30 2.11 -6.50
N ALA A 487 19.63 1.68 -7.72
CA ALA A 487 19.44 2.51 -8.91
C ALA A 487 17.96 2.54 -9.32
N ASN A 488 17.25 3.56 -8.88
CA ASN A 488 15.82 3.74 -9.12
C ASN A 488 15.55 4.80 -10.21
N PRO A 489 14.46 4.68 -10.98
CA PRO A 489 13.97 5.77 -11.82
C PRO A 489 13.76 7.04 -10.98
N THR A 490 14.13 8.19 -11.54
CA THR A 490 13.90 9.50 -10.91
C THR A 490 13.04 10.35 -11.82
N VAL A 491 11.93 10.85 -11.28
CA VAL A 491 10.93 11.65 -11.96
C VAL A 491 11.05 13.09 -11.47
N PHE A 492 11.44 14.00 -12.35
CA PHE A 492 11.28 15.43 -12.14
C PHE A 492 9.99 15.87 -12.81
N GLY A 493 9.04 16.44 -12.06
CA GLY A 493 7.72 16.80 -12.59
C GLY A 493 7.41 18.28 -12.39
N VAL A 494 6.95 18.97 -13.42
CA VAL A 494 6.47 20.36 -13.33
C VAL A 494 5.00 20.42 -13.72
N SER A 495 4.13 20.86 -12.82
CA SER A 495 2.69 21.04 -13.07
C SER A 495 2.34 22.51 -13.24
N GLY A 496 1.26 22.75 -13.97
CA GLY A 496 0.51 24.00 -13.88
C GLY A 496 -0.18 24.14 -12.53
N TYR A 497 -0.48 25.38 -12.15
CA TYR A 497 -0.96 25.71 -10.81
C TYR A 497 -2.37 25.21 -10.49
N SER A 498 -3.16 24.83 -11.50
CA SER A 498 -4.50 24.23 -11.28
C SER A 498 -4.45 22.95 -10.45
N GLY A 499 -3.31 22.25 -10.42
CA GLY A 499 -3.10 21.06 -9.59
C GLY A 499 -3.16 21.33 -8.08
N ALA A 500 -2.93 22.56 -7.63
CA ALA A 500 -3.08 22.96 -6.22
C ALA A 500 -4.54 23.22 -5.82
N GLY A 501 -5.47 23.16 -6.78
CA GLY A 501 -6.90 23.39 -6.56
C GLY A 501 -7.24 24.88 -6.44
N THR A 502 -8.45 25.15 -5.94
CA THR A 502 -9.04 26.50 -5.89
C THR A 502 -8.85 27.22 -4.56
N LYS A 503 -8.32 26.55 -3.53
CA LYS A 503 -8.03 27.16 -2.23
C LYS A 503 -6.72 27.95 -2.34
N PRO A 504 -6.68 29.25 -2.01
CA PRO A 504 -5.47 30.07 -2.12
C PRO A 504 -4.27 29.46 -1.38
N SER A 505 -3.11 29.51 -2.03
CA SER A 505 -1.83 28.99 -1.56
C SER A 505 -0.68 29.60 -2.38
N PRO A 506 0.58 29.54 -1.91
CA PRO A 506 1.72 29.97 -2.72
C PRO A 506 1.87 29.22 -4.06
N LYS A 507 1.24 28.03 -4.17
CA LYS A 507 1.31 27.14 -5.35
C LYS A 507 0.26 27.45 -6.41
N ASN A 508 -0.72 28.31 -6.11
CA ASN A 508 -1.72 28.80 -7.06
C ASN A 508 -1.87 30.33 -7.02
N ASP A 509 -0.87 31.00 -6.48
CA ASP A 509 -0.69 32.44 -6.58
C ASP A 509 0.10 32.76 -7.84
N VAL A 510 -0.57 33.33 -8.84
CA VAL A 510 0.04 33.65 -10.14
C VAL A 510 1.13 34.71 -10.02
N GLU A 511 1.00 35.67 -9.09
CA GLU A 511 2.02 36.69 -8.87
C GLU A 511 3.30 36.04 -8.33
N ASN A 512 3.16 35.18 -7.32
CA ASN A 512 4.28 34.42 -6.76
C ASN A 512 4.93 33.44 -7.76
N LEU A 513 4.14 32.90 -8.69
CA LEU A 513 4.63 31.98 -9.73
C LEU A 513 5.25 32.68 -10.93
N THR A 514 4.99 33.96 -11.13
CA THR A 514 5.51 34.72 -12.28
C THR A 514 7.03 34.80 -12.20
N ASN A 515 7.71 34.37 -13.28
CA ASN A 515 9.18 34.23 -13.34
C ASN A 515 9.77 33.29 -12.26
N ASN A 516 8.97 32.34 -11.78
CA ASN A 516 9.34 31.44 -10.67
C ASN A 516 9.02 29.98 -11.00
N LEU A 517 9.67 29.07 -10.25
CA LEU A 517 9.41 27.63 -10.26
C LEU A 517 9.54 27.12 -8.83
N ILE A 518 8.45 26.60 -8.26
CA ILE A 518 8.39 26.32 -6.82
C ILE A 518 8.45 24.81 -6.58
N PRO A 519 9.50 24.27 -5.93
CA PRO A 519 9.49 22.92 -5.39
C PRO A 519 8.54 22.87 -4.19
N TYR A 520 7.94 21.70 -3.91
CA TYR A 520 7.10 21.62 -2.71
C TYR A 520 7.14 20.34 -1.89
N SER A 521 7.53 19.18 -2.44
CA SER A 521 7.78 17.97 -1.65
C SER A 521 8.99 17.29 -2.24
N LEU A 522 10.16 17.47 -1.64
CA LEU A 522 11.41 17.00 -2.27
C LEU A 522 11.61 15.48 -2.15
N THR A 523 10.93 14.84 -1.21
CA THR A 523 10.81 13.38 -1.01
C THR A 523 9.40 13.06 -0.49
N ASP A 524 9.06 11.76 -0.42
CA ASP A 524 7.88 11.23 0.28
C ASP A 524 6.53 11.77 -0.20
N HIS A 525 6.51 12.34 -1.42
CA HIS A 525 5.29 12.83 -2.02
C HIS A 525 4.34 11.65 -2.27
N ILE A 526 3.03 11.82 -2.08
CA ILE A 526 2.06 10.71 -2.23
C ILE A 526 2.12 10.01 -3.59
N HIS A 527 2.33 10.77 -4.67
CA HIS A 527 2.55 10.21 -6.01
C HIS A 527 3.84 9.38 -6.11
N GLU A 528 4.89 9.66 -5.33
CA GLU A 528 6.10 8.82 -5.29
C GLU A 528 5.77 7.39 -4.84
N ARG A 529 5.03 7.30 -3.73
CA ARG A 529 4.53 6.04 -3.17
C ARG A 529 3.53 5.37 -4.11
N GLU A 530 2.64 6.15 -4.72
CA GLU A 530 1.63 5.65 -5.66
C GLU A 530 2.29 5.00 -6.89
N ILE A 531 3.21 5.71 -7.55
CA ILE A 531 3.95 5.18 -8.70
C ILE A 531 4.73 3.93 -8.30
N SER A 532 5.40 3.98 -7.14
CA SER A 532 6.21 2.86 -6.66
C SER A 532 5.38 1.60 -6.41
N ALA A 533 4.24 1.75 -5.72
CA ALA A 533 3.33 0.67 -5.41
C ALA A 533 2.72 0.04 -6.68
N GLN A 534 2.29 0.87 -7.63
CA GLN A 534 1.62 0.37 -8.85
C GLN A 534 2.60 -0.28 -9.84
N LEU A 535 3.85 0.18 -9.91
CA LEU A 535 4.88 -0.43 -10.76
C LEU A 535 5.57 -1.62 -10.10
N GLY A 536 5.44 -1.78 -8.77
CA GLY A 536 6.21 -2.76 -8.00
C GLY A 536 7.71 -2.44 -7.98
N ARG A 537 8.05 -1.14 -8.08
CA ARG A 537 9.43 -0.67 -8.15
C ARG A 537 9.54 0.73 -7.55
N GLU A 538 10.48 0.92 -6.63
CA GLU A 538 10.78 2.23 -6.08
C GLU A 538 11.23 3.24 -7.14
N ILE A 539 10.76 4.48 -6.98
CA ILE A 539 11.14 5.63 -7.79
C ILE A 539 11.36 6.84 -6.88
N GLY A 540 12.20 7.79 -7.30
CA GLY A 540 12.26 9.12 -6.68
C GLY A 540 11.40 10.12 -7.45
N PHE A 541 10.73 11.04 -6.76
CA PHE A 541 9.86 12.03 -7.39
C PHE A 541 10.04 13.44 -6.81
N ILE A 542 10.30 14.40 -7.70
CA ILE A 542 10.60 15.79 -7.34
C ILE A 542 9.62 16.73 -8.07
N PRO A 543 8.43 16.99 -7.48
CA PRO A 543 7.42 17.86 -8.04
C PRO A 543 7.72 19.36 -7.83
N HIS A 544 7.43 20.11 -8.88
CA HIS A 544 7.46 21.56 -8.94
C HIS A 544 6.17 22.09 -9.56
N VAL A 545 5.87 23.36 -9.28
CA VAL A 545 4.75 24.08 -9.89
C VAL A 545 5.23 25.34 -10.61
N ALA A 546 4.63 25.63 -11.76
CA ALA A 546 4.94 26.77 -12.60
C ALA A 546 3.68 27.61 -12.90
N VAL A 547 3.88 28.76 -13.56
CA VAL A 547 2.86 29.81 -13.76
C VAL A 547 1.74 29.46 -14.73
N TRP A 548 1.87 28.42 -15.57
CA TRP A 548 0.78 28.06 -16.48
C TRP A 548 -0.37 27.38 -15.75
N PHE A 549 -1.60 27.49 -16.28
CA PHE A 549 -2.79 26.98 -15.61
C PHE A 549 -2.81 25.45 -15.52
N ALA A 550 -2.76 24.75 -16.67
CA ALA A 550 -2.89 23.29 -16.74
C ALA A 550 -1.81 22.65 -17.61
N GLY A 551 -1.46 21.41 -17.29
CA GLY A 551 -0.46 20.60 -17.95
C GLY A 551 0.71 20.24 -17.02
N ILE A 552 1.17 19.00 -17.13
CA ILE A 552 2.34 18.46 -16.45
C ILE A 552 3.39 18.09 -17.49
N HIS A 553 4.65 18.38 -17.16
CA HIS A 553 5.82 17.84 -17.83
C HIS A 553 6.63 16.98 -16.87
N HIS A 554 6.87 15.73 -17.26
CA HIS A 554 7.84 14.87 -16.61
C HIS A 554 9.11 14.77 -17.43
N THR A 555 10.24 14.87 -16.73
CA THR A 555 11.53 14.39 -17.21
C THR A 555 11.92 13.21 -16.32
N ILE A 556 12.05 12.03 -16.91
CA ILE A 556 12.24 10.78 -16.17
C ILE A 556 13.60 10.19 -16.54
N SER A 557 14.52 10.15 -15.58
CA SER A 557 15.82 9.49 -15.73
C SER A 557 15.72 8.06 -15.22
N ILE A 558 16.01 7.09 -16.08
CA ILE A 558 15.78 5.67 -15.85
C ILE A 558 17.11 4.92 -16.01
N PRO A 559 17.71 4.42 -14.91
CA PRO A 559 18.86 3.52 -14.97
C PRO A 559 18.45 2.15 -15.54
N LEU A 560 19.25 1.63 -16.46
CA LEU A 560 19.00 0.37 -17.17
C LEU A 560 20.00 -0.71 -16.73
N ALA A 561 19.53 -1.96 -16.60
CA ALA A 561 20.38 -3.10 -16.25
C ALA A 561 21.35 -3.47 -17.38
N GLU A 562 20.92 -3.25 -18.62
CA GLU A 562 21.68 -3.56 -19.82
C GLU A 562 21.83 -2.33 -20.74
N THR A 563 22.79 -2.41 -21.65
CA THR A 563 23.05 -1.37 -22.65
C THR A 563 21.99 -1.46 -23.74
N MET A 564 21.22 -0.39 -23.94
CA MET A 564 20.18 -0.33 -24.96
C MET A 564 20.39 0.86 -25.91
N ALA A 565 19.92 0.78 -27.16
CA ALA A 565 19.92 1.95 -28.04
C ALA A 565 18.58 2.71 -27.95
N SER A 566 18.62 4.02 -28.23
CA SER A 566 17.43 4.89 -28.26
C SER A 566 16.30 4.33 -29.15
N ARG A 567 16.66 3.76 -30.30
CA ARG A 567 15.70 3.13 -31.23
C ARG A 567 14.95 1.95 -30.60
N ASP A 568 15.66 1.11 -29.83
CA ASP A 568 15.10 -0.10 -29.24
C ASP A 568 14.15 0.29 -28.11
N ILE A 569 14.54 1.28 -27.31
CA ILE A 569 13.68 1.84 -26.27
C ILE A 569 12.42 2.46 -26.88
N ARG A 570 12.54 3.28 -27.93
CA ARG A 570 11.36 3.86 -28.59
C ARG A 570 10.43 2.78 -29.13
N GLN A 571 10.97 1.72 -29.72
CA GLN A 571 10.18 0.60 -30.23
C GLN A 571 9.37 -0.08 -29.10
N LEU A 572 9.96 -0.29 -27.92
CA LEU A 572 9.23 -0.85 -26.76
C LEU A 572 7.99 -0.03 -26.39
N TYR A 573 8.05 1.30 -26.48
CA TYR A 573 6.91 2.17 -26.18
C TYR A 573 5.87 2.12 -27.30
N GLN A 574 6.31 2.15 -28.56
CA GLN A 574 5.42 2.03 -29.72
C GLN A 574 4.66 0.71 -29.69
N ASP A 575 5.35 -0.39 -29.39
CA ASP A 575 4.74 -1.70 -29.23
C ASP A 575 3.77 -1.71 -28.05
N ARG A 576 4.22 -1.25 -26.87
CA ARG A 576 3.41 -1.31 -25.64
C ARG A 576 2.11 -0.52 -25.72
N TYR A 577 2.14 0.62 -26.40
CA TYR A 577 1.00 1.54 -26.51
C TYR A 577 0.33 1.51 -27.90
N ASN A 578 0.67 0.53 -28.74
CA ASN A 578 -0.01 0.33 -29.99
C ASN A 578 -1.51 0.09 -29.76
N GLY A 579 -2.36 0.92 -30.38
CA GLY A 579 -3.81 0.84 -30.26
C GLY A 579 -4.43 1.66 -29.12
N GLU A 580 -3.63 2.18 -28.19
CA GLU A 580 -4.12 3.06 -27.12
C GLU A 580 -4.51 4.44 -27.70
N LYS A 581 -5.78 4.85 -27.58
CA LYS A 581 -6.27 6.10 -28.20
C LYS A 581 -5.87 7.36 -27.45
N LEU A 582 -5.52 7.23 -26.17
CA LEU A 582 -5.15 8.34 -25.29
C LEU A 582 -3.66 8.34 -24.94
N VAL A 583 -2.84 7.50 -25.59
CA VAL A 583 -1.39 7.52 -25.43
C VAL A 583 -0.73 7.69 -26.79
N LYS A 584 0.10 8.72 -26.93
CA LYS A 584 0.81 9.02 -28.17
C LYS A 584 2.32 8.98 -27.94
N VAL A 585 2.99 8.11 -28.69
CA VAL A 585 4.46 8.02 -28.68
C VAL A 585 5.04 8.86 -29.82
N ILE A 586 5.85 9.86 -29.49
CA ILE A 586 6.49 10.78 -30.44
C ILE A 586 8.02 10.69 -30.36
N GLY A 587 8.73 11.22 -31.36
CA GLY A 587 10.20 11.16 -31.40
C GLY A 587 10.84 12.20 -30.50
N GLU A 588 10.50 13.46 -30.73
CA GLU A 588 10.93 14.64 -29.97
C GLU A 588 10.39 14.64 -28.53
N SER A 589 10.95 15.52 -27.68
CA SER A 589 10.39 15.73 -26.35
C SER A 589 9.02 16.41 -26.47
N PRO A 590 7.95 15.87 -25.85
CA PRO A 590 6.67 16.55 -25.77
C PRO A 590 6.77 17.85 -24.97
N LEU A 591 5.78 18.73 -25.15
CA LEU A 591 5.73 20.06 -24.53
C LEU A 591 4.37 20.29 -23.84
N VAL A 592 4.38 20.97 -22.69
CA VAL A 592 3.16 21.32 -21.93
C VAL A 592 2.13 22.05 -22.81
N LYS A 593 2.58 23.04 -23.60
CA LYS A 593 1.70 23.83 -24.48
C LYS A 593 0.94 22.97 -25.50
N ASN A 594 1.47 21.79 -25.85
CA ASN A 594 0.87 20.92 -26.84
C ASN A 594 -0.16 19.96 -26.22
N ILE A 595 -0.07 19.67 -24.92
CA ILE A 595 -0.95 18.72 -24.23
C ILE A 595 -2.02 19.40 -23.38
N SER A 596 -1.78 20.64 -22.93
CA SER A 596 -2.75 21.43 -22.15
C SER A 596 -4.08 21.53 -22.91
N GLY A 597 -5.18 21.20 -22.25
CA GLY A 597 -6.51 21.10 -22.85
C GLY A 597 -6.78 19.83 -23.67
N LYS A 598 -5.88 18.84 -23.66
CA LYS A 598 -6.06 17.55 -24.36
C LYS A 598 -6.25 16.37 -23.41
N HIS A 599 -6.90 15.33 -23.92
CA HIS A 599 -7.39 14.18 -23.16
C HIS A 599 -6.41 13.01 -23.05
N GLY A 600 -5.18 13.14 -23.58
CA GLY A 600 -4.21 12.05 -23.66
C GLY A 600 -2.91 12.32 -22.92
N VAL A 601 -1.96 11.40 -23.13
CA VAL A 601 -0.56 11.48 -22.70
C VAL A 601 0.33 11.44 -23.93
N GLU A 602 1.30 12.35 -24.00
CA GLU A 602 2.37 12.30 -25.00
C GLU A 602 3.67 11.84 -24.34
N ILE A 603 4.34 10.86 -24.92
CA ILE A 603 5.63 10.32 -24.43
C ILE A 603 6.66 10.41 -25.56
N GLY A 604 7.84 10.95 -25.28
CA GLY A 604 8.90 11.12 -26.28
C GLY A 604 10.24 11.53 -25.69
N GLY A 605 11.16 11.98 -26.55
CA GLY A 605 12.48 12.44 -26.13
C GLY A 605 13.38 11.33 -25.59
N PHE A 606 13.43 10.19 -26.28
CA PHE A 606 14.16 8.97 -25.89
C PHE A 606 15.68 9.11 -25.97
N ALA A 607 16.29 9.91 -25.09
CA ALA A 607 17.72 10.17 -25.07
C ALA A 607 18.46 9.11 -24.23
N VAL A 608 19.39 8.38 -24.84
CA VAL A 608 20.20 7.37 -24.16
C VAL A 608 21.61 7.90 -23.94
N HIS A 609 22.12 7.76 -22.72
CA HIS A 609 23.51 8.09 -22.38
C HIS A 609 24.49 7.30 -23.24
N SER A 610 25.68 7.83 -23.53
CA SER A 610 26.69 7.18 -24.40
C SER A 610 27.07 5.75 -23.94
N GLY A 611 27.03 5.49 -22.64
CA GLY A 611 27.24 4.15 -22.07
C GLY A 611 26.04 3.19 -22.15
N GLY A 612 24.90 3.62 -22.72
CA GLY A 612 23.69 2.80 -22.93
C GLY A 612 22.90 2.36 -21.69
N LYS A 613 23.44 2.58 -20.48
CA LYS A 613 22.84 2.13 -19.20
C LYS A 613 21.92 3.15 -18.51
N ARG A 614 21.55 4.22 -19.19
CA ARG A 614 20.60 5.21 -18.68
C ARG A 614 19.87 5.85 -19.84
N VAL A 615 18.55 5.91 -19.73
CA VAL A 615 17.69 6.65 -20.65
C VAL A 615 17.00 7.79 -19.91
N VAL A 616 16.81 8.91 -20.60
CA VAL A 616 15.90 9.96 -20.20
C VAL A 616 14.74 9.97 -21.18
N ILE A 617 13.51 10.00 -20.67
CA ILE A 617 12.30 10.20 -21.45
C ILE A 617 11.47 11.32 -20.85
N ASN A 618 10.60 11.90 -21.67
CA ASN A 618 9.69 12.93 -21.25
C ASN A 618 8.25 12.49 -21.49
N ALA A 619 7.37 12.79 -20.53
CA ALA A 619 5.94 12.51 -20.62
C ALA A 619 5.13 13.75 -20.23
N THR A 620 4.13 14.12 -21.04
CA THR A 620 3.26 15.25 -20.74
C THR A 620 1.80 14.81 -20.72
N ILE A 621 1.02 15.48 -19.87
CA ILE A 621 -0.40 15.20 -19.65
C ILE A 621 -1.10 16.49 -19.24
N ASP A 622 -2.38 16.67 -19.56
CA ASP A 622 -3.19 17.69 -18.86
C ASP A 622 -3.63 17.16 -17.48
N ASN A 623 -3.26 17.87 -16.41
CA ASN A 623 -3.47 17.43 -15.04
C ASN A 623 -4.95 17.44 -14.59
N LEU A 624 -5.82 18.23 -15.23
CA LEU A 624 -7.24 18.28 -14.94
C LEU A 624 -8.01 17.27 -15.79
N LEU A 625 -7.53 16.97 -17.00
CA LEU A 625 -8.15 16.04 -17.94
C LEU A 625 -7.64 14.61 -17.74
N LYS A 626 -6.67 14.14 -18.53
CA LYS A 626 -6.15 12.77 -18.41
C LYS A 626 -5.50 12.52 -17.04
N GLY A 627 -5.03 13.57 -16.38
CA GLY A 627 -4.55 13.51 -15.01
C GLY A 627 -5.65 13.44 -13.95
N ALA A 628 -6.92 13.65 -14.32
CA ALA A 628 -8.06 13.42 -13.42
C ALA A 628 -9.40 13.15 -14.13
N ALA A 629 -10.09 14.17 -14.68
CA ALA A 629 -11.48 14.07 -15.13
C ALA A 629 -11.71 13.12 -16.32
N THR A 630 -10.81 13.12 -17.31
CA THR A 630 -10.87 12.19 -18.45
C THR A 630 -10.59 10.76 -18.01
N GLN A 631 -9.64 10.57 -17.10
CA GLN A 631 -9.37 9.26 -16.50
C GLN A 631 -10.60 8.74 -15.75
N CYS A 632 -11.25 9.63 -14.98
CA CYS A 632 -12.50 9.32 -14.28
C CYS A 632 -13.58 8.88 -15.27
N LEU A 633 -13.81 9.64 -16.35
CA LEU A 633 -14.81 9.28 -17.35
C LEU A 633 -14.48 7.96 -18.06
N GLN A 634 -13.21 7.71 -18.40
CA GLN A 634 -12.77 6.44 -18.99
C GLN A 634 -13.09 5.25 -18.05
N ASN A 635 -12.85 5.42 -16.75
CA ASN A 635 -13.20 4.43 -15.72
C ASN A 635 -14.72 4.23 -15.58
N MET A 636 -15.49 5.33 -15.57
CA MET A 636 -16.95 5.30 -15.51
C MET A 636 -17.53 4.59 -16.72
N ASN A 637 -17.04 4.89 -17.93
CA ASN A 637 -17.45 4.23 -19.16
C ASN A 637 -17.28 2.73 -19.05
N LEU A 638 -16.09 2.26 -18.67
CA LEU A 638 -15.83 0.83 -18.52
C LEU A 638 -16.73 0.18 -17.47
N ALA A 639 -16.83 0.78 -16.27
CA ALA A 639 -17.59 0.21 -15.14
C ALA A 639 -19.11 0.17 -15.40
N LEU A 640 -19.63 1.17 -16.09
CA LEU A 640 -21.03 1.28 -16.50
C LEU A 640 -21.31 0.60 -17.85
N GLY A 641 -20.32 -0.06 -18.46
CA GLY A 641 -20.49 -0.84 -19.68
C GLY A 641 -20.71 -0.03 -20.96
N TYR A 642 -20.24 1.23 -21.00
CA TYR A 642 -20.16 2.04 -22.21
C TYR A 642 -18.84 1.84 -22.96
N ALA A 643 -18.76 2.35 -24.19
CA ALA A 643 -17.50 2.38 -24.91
C ALA A 643 -16.49 3.28 -24.18
N GLU A 644 -15.26 2.80 -24.01
CA GLU A 644 -14.23 3.44 -23.17
C GLU A 644 -14.03 4.94 -23.43
N TYR A 645 -14.10 5.36 -24.69
CA TYR A 645 -13.86 6.73 -25.10
C TYR A 645 -15.14 7.54 -25.38
N GLU A 646 -16.31 7.00 -25.04
CA GLU A 646 -17.57 7.71 -25.23
C GLU A 646 -17.59 9.01 -24.40
N GLY A 647 -18.03 10.11 -25.02
CA GLY A 647 -17.98 11.45 -24.42
C GLY A 647 -16.58 12.03 -24.22
N ILE A 648 -15.50 11.34 -24.63
CA ILE A 648 -14.12 11.84 -24.57
C ILE A 648 -13.70 12.31 -25.97
N PRO A 649 -13.33 13.58 -26.15
CA PRO A 649 -12.75 14.06 -27.40
C PRO A 649 -11.42 13.34 -27.67
N LEU A 650 -11.37 12.57 -28.76
CA LEU A 650 -10.14 12.01 -29.28
C LEU A 650 -9.48 13.08 -30.16
N ALA A 651 -8.22 13.41 -29.85
CA ALA A 651 -7.45 14.45 -30.54
C ALA A 651 -6.77 13.92 -31.81
#